data_AF-A0A252BZX7-F1
#
_entry.id   AF-A0A252BZX7-F1
#
_cell.length_a   1.000
_cell.length_b   1.000
_cell.length_c   1.000
_cell.angle_alpha   90.00
_cell.angle_beta   90.00
_cell.angle_gamma   90.00
#
_symmetry.space_group_name_H-M   'P 1'
#
loop_
_entity.id
_entity.type
_entity.pdbx_description
1 polymer ?
#
loop_
_entity_poly.entity_id
_entity_poly.type
_entity_poly.pdbx_seq_one_letter_code
_entity_poly.pdbx_strand_id
1 'polypeptide(L)'
;MGLGRWARDARLSLALLGPLGGLRSVPSAPALTVRDLWTGDEAGGELMVRGHASHRGVTRPLSHGRWTAPDWPDEFRDWLQSFTWLRDLRELGTDSARSKARAMVATWLGQPIGETPLQNPAVTGARVAAWLSHYDFYAASADEDFRKNLMTRVVLEARTVVALAPGDRRDWSAFQALKGLLAAAIALPEHSGFLARYMKLIDTELEQQALSDGCHASRSPETQLLVLQELAEMRVMLQSARIPIPTTMAATLDRMTPVLRAFRHGDGRLALFNGTRPHPASRIDSIIARALPRGHVVARGLPEGRLVRLSAGDTLLFVDGGSPAPHGFDALAHAGALSFELSSGRSQLIVNCGASTLPGWSEALREAAAHSVLSLPSTPALRWGRDGRLESRPKVACDHAVLDADHLLELSSDAYVHAGAGVYRRRLYLTQDGGDLRGEDRLDGEGPASEFVLRFHLHPGVRVELEETDILLLTETETWRFRSDGYSSIEESVYLGGRTPAKTLQIVVRPAMIEAAPNIETPVAAEPHEEGAPPVEHAETTDNPDTTDHEPYGEYTEASVADNYDAEGWPQETVEALETPPAELHDPNVASGEWAEDQSPDGVDKLTTTPEEPPPPETRPAEQARGVRWAFSRLDG
;
A
#
# COMPACT_ATOMS: atom_id res chain seq x y z
N MET A 1 34.82 -9.94 3.05
CA MET A 1 33.94 -10.72 3.95
C MET A 1 34.01 -10.08 5.34
N GLY A 2 32.95 -9.39 5.76
CA GLY A 2 32.99 -8.42 6.86
C GLY A 2 32.86 -9.02 8.25
N LEU A 3 33.49 -8.35 9.23
CA LEU A 3 33.51 -8.64 10.67
C LEU A 3 32.14 -9.02 11.27
N GLY A 4 31.03 -8.53 10.70
CA GLY A 4 29.67 -8.82 11.16
C GLY A 4 29.23 -10.28 10.99
N ARG A 5 29.68 -10.99 9.94
CA ARG A 5 29.36 -12.42 9.76
C ARG A 5 30.05 -13.28 10.81
N TRP A 6 31.33 -13.04 11.04
CA TRP A 6 32.11 -13.75 12.05
C TRP A 6 31.54 -13.59 13.46
N ALA A 7 31.14 -12.37 13.84
CA ALA A 7 30.51 -12.11 15.14
C ALA A 7 29.15 -12.83 15.29
N ARG A 8 28.37 -12.94 14.20
CA ARG A 8 27.08 -13.66 14.17
C ARG A 8 27.30 -15.17 14.35
N ASP A 9 28.26 -15.74 13.63
CA ASP A 9 28.58 -17.17 13.68
C ASP A 9 29.15 -17.57 15.06
N ALA A 10 29.95 -16.69 15.68
CA ALA A 10 30.45 -16.87 17.04
C ALA A 10 29.31 -16.86 18.08
N ARG A 11 28.35 -15.91 17.97
CA ARG A 11 27.17 -15.86 18.86
C ARG A 11 26.29 -17.10 18.70
N LEU A 12 26.09 -17.56 17.47
CA LEU A 12 25.32 -18.78 17.20
C LEU A 12 26.00 -20.01 17.80
N SER A 13 27.32 -20.14 17.61
CA SER A 13 28.12 -21.24 18.17
C SER A 13 28.04 -21.26 19.70
N LEU A 14 28.18 -20.09 20.35
CA LEU A 14 28.04 -19.96 21.80
C LEU A 14 26.62 -20.28 22.31
N ALA A 15 25.58 -19.86 21.57
CA ALA A 15 24.19 -20.16 21.92
C ALA A 15 23.88 -21.66 21.87
N LEU A 16 24.48 -22.38 20.92
CA LEU A 16 24.31 -23.82 20.76
C LEU A 16 25.11 -24.64 21.79
N LEU A 17 26.22 -24.10 22.32
CA LEU A 17 27.04 -24.75 23.34
C LEU A 17 26.37 -24.76 24.74
N GLY A 18 25.51 -23.78 25.03
CA GLY A 18 24.81 -23.65 26.32
C GLY A 18 25.75 -23.34 27.51
N PRO A 19 25.23 -22.89 28.68
CA PRO A 19 26.03 -22.79 29.89
C PRO A 19 26.49 -24.20 30.33
N LEU A 20 27.65 -24.28 30.98
CA LEU A 20 28.25 -25.48 31.58
C LEU A 20 27.23 -26.17 32.52
N GLY A 21 26.38 -27.02 31.97
CA GLY A 21 25.16 -27.56 32.60
C GLY A 21 24.30 -28.39 31.65
N GLY A 22 24.41 -28.15 30.33
CA GLY A 22 24.01 -29.10 29.28
C GLY A 22 22.50 -29.30 29.08
N LEU A 23 22.13 -29.97 27.98
CA LEU A 23 20.78 -30.43 27.63
C LEU A 23 20.21 -31.49 28.60
N ARG A 24 20.74 -31.58 29.84
CA ARG A 24 20.55 -32.72 30.74
C ARG A 24 19.20 -32.76 31.47
N SER A 25 18.37 -31.73 31.40
CA SER A 25 17.00 -31.75 31.96
C SER A 25 15.95 -31.11 31.03
N VAL A 26 16.02 -31.35 29.72
CA VAL A 26 14.92 -30.95 28.83
C VAL A 26 13.72 -31.90 29.03
N PRO A 27 12.53 -31.41 29.41
CA PRO A 27 11.35 -32.24 29.59
C PRO A 27 10.88 -32.79 28.22
N SER A 28 10.13 -33.90 28.23
CA SER A 28 9.53 -34.45 27.00
C SER A 28 8.19 -33.81 26.64
N ALA A 29 7.64 -32.96 27.51
CA ALA A 29 6.41 -32.22 27.25
C ALA A 29 6.56 -30.77 27.70
N PRO A 30 5.81 -29.83 27.10
CA PRO A 30 5.76 -28.45 27.58
C PRO A 30 5.14 -28.41 28.98
N ALA A 31 5.69 -27.57 29.87
CA ALA A 31 5.13 -27.38 31.21
C ALA A 31 3.72 -26.77 31.17
N LEU A 32 3.50 -25.88 30.20
CA LEU A 32 2.22 -25.27 29.90
C LEU A 32 2.00 -25.30 28.39
N THR A 33 0.82 -25.75 27.97
CA THR A 33 0.43 -25.75 26.55
C THR A 33 0.14 -24.33 26.09
N VAL A 34 0.78 -23.95 24.98
CA VAL A 34 0.43 -22.72 24.24
C VAL A 34 -0.72 -23.04 23.30
N ARG A 35 -1.60 -22.07 23.02
CA ARG A 35 -2.72 -22.25 22.10
C ARG A 35 -2.65 -21.24 20.96
N ASP A 36 -2.83 -21.75 19.75
CA ASP A 36 -3.06 -20.95 18.56
C ASP A 36 -4.54 -20.53 18.51
N LEU A 37 -4.81 -19.25 18.26
CA LEU A 37 -6.15 -18.65 18.41
C LEU A 37 -6.96 -18.60 17.11
N TRP A 38 -6.32 -18.94 15.99
CA TRP A 38 -6.82 -18.65 14.66
C TRP A 38 -7.21 -19.93 13.93
N THR A 39 -8.19 -19.80 13.04
CA THR A 39 -8.64 -20.87 12.16
C THR A 39 -7.63 -21.11 11.03
N GLY A 40 -7.42 -22.36 10.67
CA GLY A 40 -6.62 -22.74 9.50
C GLY A 40 -7.41 -22.75 8.20
N ASP A 41 -6.73 -23.06 7.11
CA ASP A 41 -7.34 -23.38 5.82
C ASP A 41 -7.40 -24.90 5.61
N GLU A 42 -8.58 -25.48 5.74
CA GLU A 42 -8.82 -26.91 5.55
C GLU A 42 -8.34 -27.40 4.15
N ALA A 43 -8.55 -26.61 3.10
CA ALA A 43 -8.13 -26.95 1.75
C ALA A 43 -6.59 -26.97 1.62
N GLY A 44 -5.92 -26.04 2.30
CA GLY A 44 -4.47 -26.04 2.44
C GLY A 44 -3.95 -27.29 3.16
N GLY A 45 -4.62 -27.69 4.25
CA GLY A 45 -4.30 -28.92 4.97
C GLY A 45 -4.42 -30.17 4.10
N GLU A 46 -5.51 -30.27 3.32
CA GLU A 46 -5.76 -31.40 2.42
C GLU A 46 -4.71 -31.48 1.31
N LEU A 47 -4.32 -30.33 0.75
CA LEU A 47 -3.25 -30.24 -0.24
C LEU A 47 -1.92 -30.76 0.31
N MET A 48 -1.59 -30.41 1.56
CA MET A 48 -0.38 -30.89 2.25
C MET A 48 -0.39 -32.39 2.50
N VAL A 49 -1.54 -32.96 2.88
CA VAL A 49 -1.70 -34.42 2.99
C VAL A 49 -1.41 -35.10 1.65
N ARG A 50 -1.88 -34.52 0.54
CA ARG A 50 -1.61 -34.98 -0.84
C ARG A 50 -0.19 -34.67 -1.33
N GLY A 51 0.71 -34.21 -0.46
CA GLY A 51 2.11 -33.99 -0.79
C GLY A 51 2.39 -32.72 -1.58
N HIS A 52 1.53 -31.71 -1.50
CA HIS A 52 1.73 -30.41 -2.14
C HIS A 52 1.57 -29.28 -1.11
N ALA A 53 2.26 -28.17 -1.30
CA ALA A 53 2.12 -27.02 -0.43
C ALA A 53 1.91 -25.77 -1.28
N SER A 54 0.94 -24.94 -0.90
CA SER A 54 0.61 -23.70 -1.60
C SER A 54 0.69 -22.52 -0.64
N HIS A 55 1.42 -21.49 -1.04
CA HIS A 55 1.50 -20.23 -0.30
C HIS A 55 1.60 -19.08 -1.28
N ARG A 56 0.74 -18.06 -1.12
CA ARG A 56 0.72 -16.83 -1.93
C ARG A 56 0.76 -17.10 -3.44
N GLY A 57 -0.05 -18.06 -3.89
CA GLY A 57 -0.18 -18.45 -5.30
C GLY A 57 0.95 -19.35 -5.83
N VAL A 58 1.98 -19.63 -5.02
CA VAL A 58 3.06 -20.55 -5.38
C VAL A 58 2.75 -21.92 -4.83
N THR A 59 2.56 -22.90 -5.72
CA THR A 59 2.40 -24.32 -5.33
C THR A 59 3.67 -25.11 -5.65
N ARG A 60 4.11 -25.94 -4.71
CA ARG A 60 5.27 -26.82 -4.85
C ARG A 60 4.97 -28.23 -4.32
N PRO A 61 5.49 -29.29 -4.99
CA PRO A 61 5.44 -30.64 -4.44
C PRO A 61 6.37 -30.73 -3.21
N LEU A 62 5.89 -31.43 -2.18
CA LEU A 62 6.64 -31.74 -0.97
C LEU A 62 7.42 -33.03 -1.17
N SER A 63 8.73 -32.97 -0.95
CA SER A 63 9.63 -34.13 -0.97
C SER A 63 10.27 -34.30 0.40
N HIS A 64 10.57 -35.54 0.79
CA HIS A 64 11.21 -35.84 2.07
C HIS A 64 12.53 -35.06 2.22
N GLY A 65 12.70 -34.35 3.33
CA GLY A 65 13.92 -33.60 3.66
C GLY A 65 14.16 -32.33 2.85
N ARG A 66 13.31 -31.99 1.88
CA ARG A 66 13.47 -30.79 1.03
C ARG A 66 12.68 -29.61 1.61
N TRP A 67 13.39 -28.72 2.31
CA TRP A 67 12.81 -27.53 2.96
C TRP A 67 13.11 -26.21 2.25
N THR A 68 14.00 -26.26 1.26
CA THR A 68 14.41 -25.11 0.45
C THR A 68 14.83 -25.59 -0.92
N ALA A 69 14.75 -24.71 -1.90
CA ALA A 69 15.37 -24.87 -3.20
C ALA A 69 15.73 -23.50 -3.77
N PRO A 70 16.81 -23.37 -4.57
CA PRO A 70 17.23 -22.08 -5.13
C PRO A 70 16.13 -21.37 -5.94
N ASP A 71 15.31 -22.14 -6.65
CA ASP A 71 14.20 -21.70 -7.51
C ASP A 71 12.91 -21.35 -6.75
N TRP A 72 12.88 -21.56 -5.43
CA TRP A 72 11.71 -21.22 -4.62
C TRP A 72 11.77 -19.76 -4.17
N PRO A 73 10.66 -19.01 -4.27
CA PRO A 73 10.58 -17.66 -3.72
C PRO A 73 10.88 -17.64 -2.21
N ASP A 74 11.53 -16.58 -1.74
CA ASP A 74 11.89 -16.43 -0.32
C ASP A 74 10.68 -16.52 0.61
N GLU A 75 9.55 -15.87 0.25
CA GLU A 75 8.33 -15.93 1.06
C GLU A 75 7.78 -17.36 1.20
N PHE A 76 7.88 -18.18 0.15
CA PHE A 76 7.47 -19.58 0.20
C PHE A 76 8.41 -20.40 1.10
N ARG A 77 9.74 -20.17 0.98
CA ARG A 77 10.74 -20.83 1.83
C ARG A 77 10.52 -20.50 3.30
N ASP A 78 10.37 -19.21 3.62
CA ASP A 78 10.13 -18.70 4.96
C ASP A 78 8.84 -19.27 5.54
N TRP A 79 7.73 -19.26 4.78
CA TRP A 79 6.46 -19.85 5.23
C TRP A 79 6.58 -21.35 5.49
N LEU A 80 7.16 -22.12 4.56
CA LEU A 80 7.28 -23.58 4.73
C LEU A 80 8.10 -23.91 5.98
N GLN A 81 9.22 -23.22 6.16
CA GLN A 81 10.09 -23.39 7.31
C GLN A 81 9.54 -22.79 8.59
N SER A 82 8.52 -21.93 8.54
CA SER A 82 7.86 -21.37 9.74
C SER A 82 6.93 -22.36 10.43
N PHE A 83 6.54 -23.46 9.78
CA PHE A 83 5.54 -24.43 10.28
C PHE A 83 4.19 -23.83 10.66
N THR A 84 3.90 -22.58 10.28
CA THR A 84 2.60 -21.93 10.57
C THR A 84 1.43 -22.64 9.90
N TRP A 85 1.69 -23.38 8.82
CA TRP A 85 0.76 -24.30 8.15
C TRP A 85 0.32 -25.51 9.00
N LEU A 86 0.96 -25.77 10.16
CA LEU A 86 0.44 -26.78 11.10
C LEU A 86 -1.00 -26.47 11.53
N ARG A 87 -1.37 -25.18 11.51
CA ARG A 87 -2.74 -24.72 11.73
C ARG A 87 -3.71 -25.30 10.71
N ASP A 88 -3.32 -25.36 9.45
CA ASP A 88 -4.15 -25.85 8.34
C ASP A 88 -4.40 -27.36 8.47
N LEU A 89 -3.36 -28.12 8.83
CA LEU A 89 -3.50 -29.55 9.15
C LEU A 89 -4.34 -29.79 10.41
N ARG A 90 -4.23 -28.94 11.43
CA ARG A 90 -5.07 -29.01 12.63
C ARG A 90 -6.53 -28.75 12.29
N GLU A 91 -6.80 -27.76 11.44
CA GLU A 91 -8.15 -27.43 10.97
C GLU A 91 -8.79 -28.61 10.23
N LEU A 92 -8.03 -29.28 9.35
CA LEU A 92 -8.49 -30.49 8.66
C LEU A 92 -8.75 -31.65 9.64
N GLY A 93 -7.97 -31.78 10.72
CA GLY A 93 -8.29 -32.64 11.86
C GLY A 93 -8.25 -34.16 11.64
N THR A 94 -8.00 -34.65 10.42
CA THR A 94 -7.95 -36.07 10.07
C THR A 94 -6.71 -36.78 10.64
N ASP A 95 -6.76 -38.11 10.76
CA ASP A 95 -5.59 -38.90 11.17
C ASP A 95 -4.45 -38.82 10.16
N SER A 96 -4.75 -38.70 8.87
CA SER A 96 -3.76 -38.43 7.83
C SER A 96 -3.10 -37.05 8.00
N ALA A 97 -3.87 -36.01 8.36
CA ALA A 97 -3.31 -34.69 8.66
C ALA A 97 -2.39 -34.72 9.89
N ARG A 98 -2.81 -35.40 10.97
CA ARG A 98 -1.99 -35.60 12.18
C ARG A 98 -0.70 -36.34 11.86
N SER A 99 -0.79 -37.42 11.07
CA SER A 99 0.35 -38.24 10.68
C SER A 99 1.30 -37.46 9.78
N LYS A 100 0.76 -36.66 8.83
CA LYS A 100 1.54 -35.78 7.96
C LYS A 100 2.29 -34.71 8.77
N ALA A 101 1.61 -34.05 9.71
CA ALA A 101 2.23 -33.07 10.61
C ALA A 101 3.41 -33.69 11.38
N ARG A 102 3.19 -34.84 12.03
CA ARG A 102 4.23 -35.55 12.79
C ARG A 102 5.42 -35.95 11.90
N ALA A 103 5.16 -36.51 10.72
CA ALA A 103 6.21 -36.93 9.79
C ALA A 103 7.06 -35.74 9.30
N MET A 104 6.42 -34.63 8.95
CA MET A 104 7.11 -33.42 8.51
C MET A 104 7.94 -32.79 9.64
N VAL A 105 7.40 -32.72 10.86
CA VAL A 105 8.17 -32.26 12.02
C VAL A 105 9.34 -33.20 12.29
N ALA A 106 9.14 -34.52 12.34
CA ALA A 106 10.21 -35.51 12.54
C ALA A 106 11.35 -35.36 11.52
N THR A 107 10.98 -35.14 10.25
CA THR A 107 11.95 -34.91 9.17
C THR A 107 12.79 -33.65 9.42
N TRP A 108 12.18 -32.58 9.94
CA TRP A 108 12.93 -31.39 10.32
C TRP A 108 13.84 -31.62 11.52
N LEU A 109 13.33 -32.29 12.56
CA LEU A 109 14.07 -32.61 13.78
C LEU A 109 15.31 -33.47 13.50
N GLY A 110 15.25 -34.33 12.48
CA GLY A 110 16.36 -35.19 12.05
C GLY A 110 17.53 -34.45 11.38
N GLN A 111 17.37 -33.17 11.01
CA GLN A 111 18.45 -32.40 10.40
C GLN A 111 19.47 -31.93 11.46
N PRO A 112 20.78 -32.05 11.19
CA PRO A 112 21.80 -31.45 12.04
C PRO A 112 21.55 -29.95 12.23
N ILE A 113 21.62 -29.47 13.48
CA ILE A 113 21.35 -28.07 13.82
C ILE A 113 22.25 -27.09 13.03
N GLY A 114 23.52 -27.47 12.80
CA GLY A 114 24.48 -26.66 12.05
C GLY A 114 24.22 -26.58 10.55
N GLU A 115 23.42 -27.52 10.01
CA GLU A 115 23.01 -27.56 8.60
C GLU A 115 21.61 -26.95 8.40
N THR A 116 20.93 -26.61 9.49
CA THR A 116 19.59 -26.04 9.42
C THR A 116 19.66 -24.54 9.11
N PRO A 117 18.85 -24.04 8.16
CA PRO A 117 18.82 -22.62 7.79
C PRO A 117 18.15 -21.73 8.86
N LEU A 118 18.78 -21.58 10.02
CA LEU A 118 18.27 -20.79 11.16
C LEU A 118 18.63 -19.29 11.06
N GLN A 119 18.81 -18.77 9.86
CA GLN A 119 19.36 -17.42 9.66
C GLN A 119 18.36 -16.32 10.01
N ASN A 120 17.06 -16.57 9.82
CA ASN A 120 15.99 -15.62 10.10
C ASN A 120 15.36 -15.90 11.48
N PRO A 121 15.53 -15.01 12.48
CA PRO A 121 14.94 -15.19 13.81
C PRO A 121 13.40 -15.16 13.78
N ALA A 122 12.77 -14.45 12.84
CA ALA A 122 11.31 -14.40 12.71
C ALA A 122 10.74 -15.76 12.31
N VAL A 123 11.29 -16.38 11.26
CA VAL A 123 10.88 -17.72 10.79
C VAL A 123 11.12 -18.77 11.88
N THR A 124 12.26 -18.69 12.57
CA THR A 124 12.59 -19.61 13.65
C THR A 124 11.66 -19.44 14.85
N GLY A 125 11.34 -18.20 15.23
CA GLY A 125 10.38 -17.93 16.29
C GLY A 125 8.96 -18.38 15.95
N ALA A 126 8.52 -18.13 14.71
CA ALA A 126 7.25 -18.63 14.19
C ALA A 126 7.16 -20.17 14.28
N ARG A 127 8.24 -20.87 13.91
CA ARG A 127 8.32 -22.35 13.99
C ARG A 127 8.25 -22.86 15.41
N VAL A 128 9.00 -22.26 16.33
CA VAL A 128 8.93 -22.60 17.76
C VAL A 128 7.52 -22.39 18.30
N ALA A 129 6.89 -21.25 18.00
CA ALA A 129 5.52 -20.96 18.41
C ALA A 129 4.53 -21.97 17.81
N ALA A 130 4.65 -22.31 16.52
CA ALA A 130 3.77 -23.26 15.84
C ALA A 130 3.88 -24.67 16.43
N TRP A 131 5.10 -25.17 16.65
CA TRP A 131 5.31 -26.48 17.26
C TRP A 131 4.67 -26.60 18.65
N LEU A 132 4.82 -25.57 19.48
CA LEU A 132 4.29 -25.55 20.84
C LEU A 132 2.76 -25.33 20.85
N SER A 133 2.25 -24.47 19.98
CA SER A 133 0.82 -24.13 19.91
C SER A 133 -0.04 -25.24 19.31
N HIS A 134 0.59 -26.16 18.57
CA HIS A 134 -0.06 -27.33 17.98
C HIS A 134 0.42 -28.65 18.61
N TYR A 135 1.10 -28.61 19.76
CA TYR A 135 1.67 -29.79 20.42
C TYR A 135 0.63 -30.90 20.64
N ASP A 136 -0.55 -30.54 21.14
CA ASP A 136 -1.62 -31.52 21.43
C ASP A 136 -2.12 -32.24 20.17
N PHE A 137 -2.07 -31.56 19.01
CA PHE A 137 -2.55 -32.12 17.76
C PHE A 137 -1.65 -33.24 17.24
N TYR A 138 -0.34 -33.02 17.16
CA TYR A 138 0.59 -33.97 16.51
C TYR A 138 1.59 -34.66 17.45
N ALA A 139 1.96 -34.03 18.57
CA ALA A 139 3.07 -34.46 19.42
C ALA A 139 2.62 -35.19 20.70
N ALA A 140 1.51 -34.78 21.34
CA ALA A 140 1.08 -35.36 22.62
C ALA A 140 0.84 -36.88 22.57
N SER A 141 0.34 -37.38 21.43
CA SER A 141 0.13 -38.82 21.19
C SER A 141 1.33 -39.54 20.56
N ALA A 142 2.47 -38.87 20.39
CA ALA A 142 3.69 -39.47 19.84
C ALA A 142 4.48 -40.22 20.92
N ASP A 143 5.42 -41.08 20.49
CA ASP A 143 6.34 -41.75 21.38
C ASP A 143 7.24 -40.76 22.16
N GLU A 144 7.84 -41.27 23.24
CA GLU A 144 8.67 -40.48 24.14
C GLU A 144 9.91 -39.90 23.45
N ASP A 145 10.49 -40.62 22.48
CA ASP A 145 11.70 -40.21 21.75
C ASP A 145 11.41 -39.01 20.86
N PHE A 146 10.32 -39.04 20.10
CA PHE A 146 9.84 -37.91 19.31
C PHE A 146 9.61 -36.69 20.19
N ARG A 147 8.88 -36.88 21.31
CA ARG A 147 8.54 -35.82 22.26
C ARG A 147 9.79 -35.18 22.87
N LYS A 148 10.78 -35.99 23.29
CA LYS A 148 12.07 -35.51 23.81
C LYS A 148 12.91 -34.81 22.74
N ASN A 149 12.95 -35.33 21.52
CA ASN A 149 13.68 -34.72 20.40
C ASN A 149 13.07 -33.37 20.02
N LEU A 150 11.74 -33.27 19.98
CA LEU A 150 11.02 -32.02 19.73
C LEU A 150 11.37 -30.97 20.78
N MET A 151 11.24 -31.28 22.07
CA MET A 151 11.52 -30.31 23.13
C MET A 151 13.01 -29.91 23.17
N THR A 152 13.91 -30.86 22.91
CA THR A 152 15.35 -30.56 22.75
C THR A 152 15.58 -29.58 21.61
N ARG A 153 14.89 -29.77 20.48
CA ARG A 153 15.01 -28.87 19.33
C ARG A 153 14.40 -27.50 19.59
N VAL A 154 13.28 -27.42 20.29
CA VAL A 154 12.66 -26.15 20.73
C VAL A 154 13.67 -25.33 21.54
N VAL A 155 14.40 -25.93 22.48
CA VAL A 155 15.44 -25.23 23.27
C VAL A 155 16.54 -24.68 22.36
N LEU A 156 17.07 -25.49 21.44
CA LEU A 156 18.16 -25.08 20.56
C LEU A 156 17.74 -23.93 19.63
N GLU A 157 16.57 -24.04 19.01
CA GLU A 157 16.08 -23.02 18.08
C GLU A 157 15.66 -21.73 18.81
N ALA A 158 15.06 -21.82 20.00
CA ALA A 158 14.78 -20.66 20.82
C ALA A 158 16.08 -19.93 21.24
N ARG A 159 17.15 -20.65 21.56
CA ARG A 159 18.48 -20.05 21.81
C ARG A 159 19.05 -19.37 20.56
N THR A 160 18.83 -19.92 19.38
CA THR A 160 19.19 -19.24 18.12
C THR A 160 18.41 -17.94 17.96
N VAL A 161 17.11 -17.90 18.28
CA VAL A 161 16.34 -16.65 18.29
C VAL A 161 16.92 -15.66 19.30
N VAL A 162 17.28 -16.08 20.51
CA VAL A 162 17.93 -15.19 21.51
C VAL A 162 19.20 -14.55 20.95
N ALA A 163 20.02 -15.33 20.24
CA ALA A 163 21.31 -14.88 19.70
C ALA A 163 21.18 -13.93 18.49
N LEU A 164 20.12 -14.12 17.69
CA LEU A 164 19.92 -13.42 16.42
C LEU A 164 18.93 -12.25 16.51
N ALA A 165 18.01 -12.24 17.46
CA ALA A 165 17.08 -11.12 17.66
C ALA A 165 17.77 -9.94 18.37
N PRO A 166 17.39 -8.67 18.11
CA PRO A 166 16.46 -8.25 17.06
C PRO A 166 17.07 -8.50 15.67
N GLY A 167 16.23 -8.88 14.72
CA GLY A 167 16.66 -9.09 13.33
C GLY A 167 16.86 -7.78 12.57
N ASP A 168 17.28 -7.88 11.31
CA ASP A 168 17.48 -6.71 10.44
C ASP A 168 16.16 -6.16 9.87
N ARG A 169 15.10 -6.98 9.84
CA ARG A 169 13.77 -6.62 9.33
C ARG A 169 12.99 -5.85 10.40
N ARG A 170 12.46 -4.70 10.02
CA ARG A 170 11.58 -3.85 10.85
C ARG A 170 10.16 -3.90 10.28
N ASP A 171 9.59 -5.09 10.34
CA ASP A 171 8.22 -5.36 9.93
C ASP A 171 7.53 -6.23 10.99
N TRP A 172 6.27 -6.58 10.74
CA TRP A 172 5.47 -7.41 11.64
C TRP A 172 6.14 -8.75 12.01
N SER A 173 7.06 -9.27 11.19
CA SER A 173 7.73 -10.55 11.44
C SER A 173 8.67 -10.51 12.65
N ALA A 174 9.14 -9.32 13.06
CA ALA A 174 9.89 -9.16 14.31
C ALA A 174 9.09 -9.66 15.53
N PHE A 175 7.77 -9.45 15.54
CA PHE A 175 6.90 -9.98 16.60
C PHE A 175 6.76 -11.50 16.57
N GLN A 176 6.97 -12.16 15.43
CA GLN A 176 7.00 -13.63 15.38
C GLN A 176 8.22 -14.20 16.11
N ALA A 177 9.37 -13.52 16.02
CA ALA A 177 10.56 -13.89 16.80
C ALA A 177 10.28 -13.80 18.31
N LEU A 178 9.67 -12.69 18.74
CA LEU A 178 9.29 -12.47 20.13
C LEU A 178 8.23 -13.46 20.62
N LYS A 179 7.22 -13.76 19.79
CA LYS A 179 6.21 -14.78 20.08
C LYS A 179 6.84 -16.15 20.29
N GLY A 180 7.81 -16.53 19.46
CA GLY A 180 8.57 -17.78 19.64
C GLY A 180 9.32 -17.84 20.97
N LEU A 181 9.98 -16.74 21.36
CA LEU A 181 10.64 -16.66 22.67
C LEU A 181 9.65 -16.76 23.84
N LEU A 182 8.51 -16.09 23.74
CA LEU A 182 7.46 -16.15 24.76
C LEU A 182 6.84 -17.55 24.86
N ALA A 183 6.54 -18.18 23.72
CA ALA A 183 6.03 -19.55 23.69
C ALA A 183 7.04 -20.52 24.33
N ALA A 184 8.33 -20.40 23.99
CA ALA A 184 9.39 -21.20 24.61
C ALA A 184 9.50 -20.94 26.11
N ALA A 185 9.42 -19.69 26.57
CA ALA A 185 9.46 -19.34 27.99
C ALA A 185 8.31 -19.97 28.79
N ILE A 186 7.11 -20.04 28.21
CA ILE A 186 5.93 -20.65 28.84
C ILE A 186 6.04 -22.17 28.86
N ALA A 187 6.49 -22.76 27.76
CA ALA A 187 6.69 -24.20 27.65
C ALA A 187 7.86 -24.71 28.53
N LEU A 188 8.85 -23.85 28.81
CA LEU A 188 10.10 -24.19 29.50
C LEU A 188 10.45 -23.16 30.60
N PRO A 189 9.69 -23.09 31.73
CA PRO A 189 9.89 -22.07 32.76
C PRO A 189 11.28 -22.06 33.41
N GLU A 190 11.93 -23.23 33.50
CA GLU A 190 13.30 -23.38 34.04
C GLU A 190 14.36 -22.66 33.17
N HIS A 191 14.04 -22.35 31.92
CA HIS A 191 14.88 -21.59 31.00
C HIS A 191 14.52 -20.10 31.00
N SER A 192 14.65 -19.46 32.17
CA SER A 192 14.25 -18.05 32.42
C SER A 192 14.86 -17.02 31.46
N GLY A 193 15.99 -17.34 30.82
CA GLY A 193 16.63 -16.50 29.81
C GLY A 193 15.75 -16.18 28.59
N PHE A 194 14.79 -17.04 28.24
CA PHE A 194 13.86 -16.78 27.14
C PHE A 194 12.89 -15.63 27.48
N LEU A 195 12.28 -15.67 28.68
CA LEU A 195 11.39 -14.61 29.15
C LEU A 195 12.15 -13.29 29.34
N ALA A 196 13.35 -13.35 29.92
CA ALA A 196 14.19 -12.16 30.10
C ALA A 196 14.55 -11.51 28.76
N ARG A 197 14.83 -12.31 27.72
CA ARG A 197 15.10 -11.79 26.37
C ARG A 197 13.86 -11.18 25.73
N TYR A 198 12.70 -11.83 25.84
CA TYR A 198 11.43 -11.29 25.38
C TYR A 198 11.13 -9.92 26.01
N MET A 199 11.16 -9.84 27.34
CA MET A 199 10.88 -8.60 28.09
C MET A 199 11.86 -7.47 27.75
N LYS A 200 13.13 -7.80 27.45
CA LYS A 200 14.13 -6.82 27.03
C LYS A 200 13.85 -6.22 25.64
N LEU A 201 13.18 -6.94 24.76
CA LEU A 201 13.03 -6.55 23.34
C LEU A 201 11.66 -5.97 23.01
N ILE A 202 10.59 -6.44 23.69
CA ILE A 202 9.21 -6.12 23.30
C ILE A 202 8.91 -4.63 23.33
N ASP A 203 9.37 -3.90 24.35
CA ASP A 203 9.09 -2.46 24.48
C ASP A 203 9.71 -1.66 23.33
N THR A 204 10.99 -1.90 23.05
CA THR A 204 11.69 -1.23 21.96
C THR A 204 11.07 -1.55 20.60
N GLU A 205 10.64 -2.80 20.38
CA GLU A 205 9.98 -3.18 19.12
C GLU A 205 8.64 -2.47 18.94
N LEU A 206 7.83 -2.39 20.01
CA LEU A 206 6.54 -1.68 19.99
C LEU A 206 6.72 -0.18 19.76
N GLU A 207 7.69 0.45 20.44
CA GLU A 207 7.97 1.89 20.31
C GLU A 207 8.47 2.28 18.92
N GLN A 208 9.18 1.38 18.23
CA GLN A 208 9.66 1.63 16.86
C GLN A 208 8.57 1.43 15.80
N GLN A 209 7.67 0.48 16.00
CA GLN A 209 6.70 0.08 14.98
C GLN A 209 5.33 0.76 15.13
N ALA A 210 4.91 1.10 16.35
CA ALA A 210 3.61 1.72 16.62
C ALA A 210 3.76 3.22 16.91
N LEU A 211 3.21 4.05 16.02
CA LEU A 211 3.21 5.51 16.14
C LEU A 211 2.30 5.97 17.30
N SER A 212 2.39 7.26 17.64
CA SER A 212 1.66 7.85 18.77
C SER A 212 0.13 7.76 18.60
N ASP A 213 -0.37 7.85 17.37
CA ASP A 213 -1.80 7.68 17.03
C ASP A 213 -2.25 6.21 16.92
N GLY A 214 -1.33 5.25 17.03
CA GLY A 214 -1.59 3.82 16.89
C GLY A 214 -1.46 3.28 15.47
N CYS A 215 -1.08 4.08 14.48
CA CYS A 215 -0.72 3.57 13.16
C CYS A 215 0.62 2.83 13.19
N HIS A 216 0.75 1.83 12.33
CA HIS A 216 2.04 1.19 12.09
C HIS A 216 2.93 2.07 11.20
N ALA A 217 4.23 2.15 11.51
CA ALA A 217 5.20 3.02 10.83
C ALA A 217 5.34 2.76 9.31
N SER A 218 5.01 1.55 8.84
CA SER A 218 5.00 1.20 7.39
C SER A 218 3.83 1.78 6.61
N ARG A 219 2.84 2.40 7.27
CA ARG A 219 1.62 2.95 6.64
C ARG A 219 0.78 1.91 5.87
N SER A 220 0.99 0.62 6.14
CA SER A 220 0.25 -0.49 5.52
C SER A 220 -0.83 -1.03 6.47
N PRO A 221 -2.12 -0.90 6.11
CA PRO A 221 -3.21 -1.59 6.79
C PRO A 221 -2.99 -3.10 7.00
N GLU A 222 -2.39 -3.82 6.05
CA GLU A 222 -2.04 -5.24 6.28
C GLU A 222 -1.01 -5.40 7.39
N THR A 223 0.01 -4.55 7.44
CA THR A 223 1.02 -4.65 8.52
C THR A 223 0.39 -4.38 9.89
N GLN A 224 -0.51 -3.38 9.97
CA GLN A 224 -1.33 -3.13 11.17
C GLN A 224 -2.07 -4.39 11.64
N LEU A 225 -2.73 -5.09 10.71
CA LEU A 225 -3.46 -6.33 10.98
C LEU A 225 -2.53 -7.44 11.51
N LEU A 226 -1.40 -7.65 10.85
CA LEU A 226 -0.47 -8.73 11.19
C LEU A 226 0.23 -8.49 12.53
N VAL A 227 0.62 -7.25 12.85
CA VAL A 227 1.14 -6.90 14.19
C VAL A 227 0.09 -7.19 15.25
N LEU A 228 -1.15 -6.74 15.08
CA LEU A 228 -2.23 -7.00 16.03
C LEU A 228 -2.53 -8.49 16.21
N GLN A 229 -2.41 -9.30 15.16
CA GLN A 229 -2.53 -10.75 15.25
C GLN A 229 -1.47 -11.33 16.19
N GLU A 230 -0.20 -10.96 16.02
CA GLU A 230 0.90 -11.43 16.86
C GLU A 230 0.75 -10.95 18.32
N LEU A 231 0.40 -9.68 18.53
CA LEU A 231 0.18 -9.12 19.87
C LEU A 231 -1.01 -9.78 20.58
N ALA A 232 -2.11 -10.07 19.86
CA ALA A 232 -3.27 -10.73 20.43
C ALA A 232 -2.95 -12.15 20.91
N GLU A 233 -2.16 -12.92 20.14
CA GLU A 233 -1.67 -14.23 20.57
C GLU A 233 -0.80 -14.11 21.83
N MET A 234 0.22 -13.25 21.82
CA MET A 234 1.12 -13.06 22.95
C MET A 234 0.39 -12.62 24.22
N ARG A 235 -0.66 -11.79 24.09
CA ARG A 235 -1.53 -11.39 25.21
C ARG A 235 -2.18 -12.60 25.87
N VAL A 236 -2.75 -13.51 25.09
CA VAL A 236 -3.38 -14.74 25.60
C VAL A 236 -2.35 -15.69 26.20
N MET A 237 -1.16 -15.78 25.60
CA MET A 237 -0.04 -16.56 26.16
C MET A 237 0.35 -16.06 27.57
N LEU A 238 0.56 -14.75 27.73
CA LEU A 238 0.89 -14.12 29.01
C LEU A 238 -0.20 -14.37 30.05
N GLN A 239 -1.47 -14.18 29.68
CA GLN A 239 -2.61 -14.43 30.56
C GLN A 239 -2.70 -15.89 31.01
N SER A 240 -2.53 -16.83 30.08
CA SER A 240 -2.59 -18.27 30.36
C SER A 240 -1.47 -18.72 31.30
N ALA A 241 -0.28 -18.10 31.16
CA ALA A 241 0.86 -18.34 32.03
C ALA A 241 0.84 -17.51 33.33
N ARG A 242 -0.19 -16.67 33.55
CA ARG A 242 -0.28 -15.71 34.67
C ARG A 242 0.92 -14.77 34.78
N ILE A 243 1.54 -14.45 33.64
CA ILE A 243 2.59 -13.45 33.54
C ILE A 243 1.92 -12.09 33.27
N PRO A 244 2.25 -11.03 34.04
CA PRO A 244 1.73 -9.69 33.78
C PRO A 244 2.03 -9.22 32.35
N ILE A 245 1.03 -8.62 31.69
CA ILE A 245 1.20 -8.05 30.36
C ILE A 245 2.04 -6.76 30.49
N PRO A 246 3.09 -6.55 29.66
CA PRO A 246 3.81 -5.29 29.63
C PRO A 246 2.86 -4.10 29.40
N THR A 247 3.04 -3.02 30.15
CA THR A 247 2.16 -1.84 30.08
C THR A 247 2.19 -1.19 28.70
N THR A 248 3.37 -1.13 28.08
CA THR A 248 3.62 -0.73 26.68
C THR A 248 2.77 -1.55 25.71
N MET A 249 2.77 -2.88 25.83
CA MET A 249 2.00 -3.79 24.99
C MET A 249 0.50 -3.58 25.14
N ALA A 250 0.00 -3.45 26.37
CA ALA A 250 -1.40 -3.15 26.64
C ALA A 250 -1.81 -1.81 26.01
N ALA A 251 -1.02 -0.76 26.23
CA ALA A 251 -1.29 0.56 25.66
C ALA A 251 -1.21 0.55 24.12
N THR A 252 -0.29 -0.21 23.53
CA THR A 252 -0.20 -0.35 22.07
C THR A 252 -1.40 -1.08 21.49
N LEU A 253 -1.90 -2.15 22.12
CA LEU A 253 -3.15 -2.81 21.71
C LEU A 253 -4.35 -1.85 21.77
N ASP A 254 -4.44 -1.03 22.82
CA ASP A 254 -5.51 -0.05 23.01
C ASP A 254 -5.51 1.05 21.93
N ARG A 255 -4.32 1.43 21.40
CA ARG A 255 -4.19 2.43 20.31
C ARG A 255 -4.30 1.82 18.91
N MET A 256 -3.65 0.68 18.66
CA MET A 256 -3.59 0.07 17.33
C MET A 256 -4.93 -0.55 16.90
N THR A 257 -5.73 -1.07 17.83
CA THR A 257 -6.99 -1.75 17.49
C THR A 257 -8.05 -0.81 16.91
N PRO A 258 -8.30 0.39 17.47
CA PRO A 258 -9.16 1.40 16.84
C PRO A 258 -8.72 1.85 15.45
N VAL A 259 -7.40 1.89 15.20
CA VAL A 259 -6.84 2.22 13.88
C VAL A 259 -7.13 1.12 12.87
N LEU A 260 -6.95 -0.16 13.23
CA LEU A 260 -7.33 -1.27 12.35
C LEU A 260 -8.83 -1.28 12.03
N ARG A 261 -9.69 -0.93 13.00
CA ARG A 261 -11.12 -0.73 12.76
C ARG A 261 -11.37 0.40 11.76
N ALA A 262 -10.62 1.49 11.85
CA ALA A 262 -10.75 2.65 10.97
C ALA A 262 -10.33 2.34 9.52
N PHE A 263 -9.34 1.47 9.29
CA PHE A 263 -8.90 1.07 7.96
C PHE A 263 -9.90 0.20 7.16
N ARG A 264 -11.09 -0.07 7.71
CA ARG A 264 -12.07 -0.93 7.05
C ARG A 264 -13.07 -0.12 6.24
N HIS A 265 -13.34 -0.58 5.01
CA HIS A 265 -14.53 -0.20 4.25
C HIS A 265 -15.81 -0.72 4.93
N GLY A 266 -16.98 -0.27 4.45
CA GLY A 266 -18.27 -0.70 5.00
C GLY A 266 -18.58 -2.19 4.79
N ASP A 267 -17.92 -2.87 3.85
CA ASP A 267 -17.96 -4.33 3.71
C ASP A 267 -17.06 -5.08 4.72
N GLY A 268 -16.32 -4.33 5.53
CA GLY A 268 -15.42 -4.83 6.56
C GLY A 268 -14.04 -5.25 6.07
N ARG A 269 -13.70 -5.08 4.78
CA ARG A 269 -12.35 -5.32 4.24
C ARG A 269 -11.44 -4.12 4.46
N LEU A 270 -10.13 -4.34 4.45
CA LEU A 270 -9.14 -3.26 4.56
C LEU A 270 -9.06 -2.44 3.27
N ALA A 271 -8.86 -1.14 3.42
CA ALA A 271 -8.46 -0.26 2.33
C ALA A 271 -7.09 -0.67 1.78
N LEU A 272 -6.90 -0.61 0.46
CA LEU A 272 -5.78 -1.23 -0.25
C LEU A 272 -4.61 -0.27 -0.51
N PHE A 273 -4.20 0.45 0.54
CA PHE A 273 -3.05 1.35 0.47
C PHE A 273 -1.73 0.63 0.72
N ASN A 274 -0.69 1.07 0.01
CA ASN A 274 0.67 0.53 0.10
C ASN A 274 0.66 -0.99 -0.13
N GLY A 275 1.59 -1.74 0.47
CA GLY A 275 1.67 -3.20 0.34
C GLY A 275 0.52 -4.00 0.98
N THR A 276 -0.71 -3.47 1.03
CA THR A 276 -1.86 -4.15 1.63
C THR A 276 -2.46 -5.18 0.68
N ARG A 277 -2.38 -6.44 1.08
CA ARG A 277 -3.03 -7.56 0.42
C ARG A 277 -4.40 -7.85 1.03
N PRO A 278 -5.28 -8.59 0.32
CA PRO A 278 -6.63 -8.81 0.78
C PRO A 278 -6.73 -9.81 1.94
N HIS A 279 -7.64 -9.52 2.87
CA HIS A 279 -7.99 -10.37 3.99
C HIS A 279 -9.52 -10.47 4.12
N PRO A 280 -10.09 -11.65 4.44
CA PRO A 280 -11.51 -11.77 4.71
C PRO A 280 -11.93 -10.90 5.91
N ALA A 281 -13.09 -10.23 5.79
CA ALA A 281 -13.65 -9.42 6.87
C ALA A 281 -13.76 -10.19 8.20
N SER A 282 -14.19 -11.46 8.15
CA SER A 282 -14.28 -12.33 9.32
C SER A 282 -12.94 -12.55 10.05
N ARG A 283 -11.84 -12.61 9.31
CA ARG A 283 -10.48 -12.71 9.90
C ARG A 283 -10.12 -11.41 10.61
N ILE A 284 -10.39 -10.28 9.99
CA ILE A 284 -10.13 -8.95 10.56
C ILE A 284 -10.94 -8.76 11.84
N ASP A 285 -12.24 -9.09 11.81
CA ASP A 285 -13.12 -9.05 12.98
C ASP A 285 -12.63 -9.94 14.12
N SER A 286 -12.21 -11.16 13.79
CA SER A 286 -11.66 -12.12 14.75
C SER A 286 -10.41 -11.57 15.44
N ILE A 287 -9.50 -10.93 14.69
CA ILE A 287 -8.29 -10.31 15.23
C ILE A 287 -8.63 -9.13 16.13
N ILE A 288 -9.49 -8.22 15.68
CA ILE A 288 -9.92 -7.06 16.47
C ILE A 288 -10.55 -7.51 17.80
N ALA A 289 -11.46 -8.49 17.76
CA ALA A 289 -12.13 -9.01 18.95
C ALA A 289 -11.15 -9.67 19.94
N ARG A 290 -10.08 -10.30 19.44
CA ARG A 290 -9.04 -10.93 20.27
C ARG A 290 -7.95 -9.95 20.72
N ALA A 291 -7.69 -8.89 19.98
CA ALA A 291 -6.74 -7.85 20.36
C ALA A 291 -7.29 -7.00 21.52
N LEU A 292 -8.54 -6.53 21.37
CA LEU A 292 -9.20 -5.68 22.35
C LEU A 292 -10.67 -6.07 22.56
N PRO A 293 -10.96 -7.09 23.41
CA PRO A 293 -12.31 -7.66 23.55
C PRO A 293 -13.40 -6.69 24.04
N ARG A 294 -13.03 -5.61 24.73
CA ARG A 294 -13.96 -4.62 25.30
C ARG A 294 -13.94 -3.27 24.55
N GLY A 295 -13.20 -3.18 23.45
CA GLY A 295 -13.03 -1.93 22.69
C GLY A 295 -13.78 -1.94 21.38
N HIS A 296 -14.73 -1.02 21.22
CA HIS A 296 -15.53 -0.84 20.00
C HIS A 296 -15.24 0.51 19.30
N VAL A 297 -14.26 1.26 19.82
CA VAL A 297 -13.92 2.59 19.30
C VAL A 297 -13.26 2.47 17.94
N VAL A 298 -13.66 3.34 17.01
CA VAL A 298 -12.99 3.58 15.74
C VAL A 298 -12.13 4.83 15.90
N ALA A 299 -10.89 4.81 15.42
CA ALA A 299 -10.04 5.99 15.45
C ALA A 299 -10.66 7.12 14.61
N ARG A 300 -10.72 8.33 15.18
CA ARG A 300 -11.35 9.51 14.53
C ARG A 300 -10.45 10.17 13.48
N GLY A 301 -9.13 10.03 13.62
CA GLY A 301 -8.14 10.59 12.70
C GLY A 301 -6.80 9.90 12.88
N LEU A 302 -5.96 9.95 11.85
CA LEU A 302 -4.69 9.22 11.75
C LEU A 302 -3.54 10.14 11.28
N PRO A 303 -3.23 11.21 12.04
CA PRO A 303 -2.30 12.25 11.60
C PRO A 303 -0.86 11.74 11.41
N GLU A 304 -0.41 10.74 12.17
CA GLU A 304 0.93 10.16 12.01
C GLU A 304 0.97 9.10 10.91
N GLY A 305 -0.11 8.31 10.78
CA GLY A 305 -0.26 7.35 9.68
C GLY A 305 -0.41 8.01 8.30
N ARG A 306 -0.87 9.27 8.27
CA ARG A 306 -1.10 10.07 7.06
C ARG A 306 -2.03 9.38 6.05
N LEU A 307 -3.03 8.68 6.57
CA LEU A 307 -4.16 8.13 5.81
C LEU A 307 -5.41 8.83 6.33
N VAL A 308 -6.06 9.61 5.48
CA VAL A 308 -7.28 10.32 5.85
C VAL A 308 -8.47 9.38 5.66
N ARG A 309 -9.39 9.39 6.62
CA ARG A 309 -10.67 8.68 6.56
C ARG A 309 -11.79 9.68 6.78
N LEU A 310 -12.60 9.94 5.76
CA LEU A 310 -13.78 10.79 5.85
C LEU A 310 -15.04 9.94 5.75
N SER A 311 -16.04 10.27 6.58
CA SER A 311 -17.33 9.59 6.62
C SER A 311 -18.41 10.65 6.52
N ALA A 312 -19.23 10.58 5.49
CA ALA A 312 -20.32 11.51 5.23
C ALA A 312 -21.52 10.71 4.71
N GLY A 313 -22.67 10.78 5.39
CA GLY A 313 -23.77 9.84 5.18
C GLY A 313 -23.32 8.37 5.23
N ASP A 314 -23.70 7.61 4.20
CA ASP A 314 -23.25 6.22 3.99
C ASP A 314 -21.94 6.10 3.20
N THR A 315 -21.37 7.24 2.78
CA THR A 315 -20.13 7.31 2.00
C THR A 315 -18.91 7.35 2.90
N LEU A 316 -17.91 6.57 2.51
CA LEU A 316 -16.60 6.50 3.14
C LEU A 316 -15.52 6.74 2.09
N LEU A 317 -14.70 7.76 2.34
CA LEU A 317 -13.55 8.13 1.51
C LEU A 317 -12.27 7.91 2.30
N PHE A 318 -11.36 7.12 1.75
CA PHE A 318 -9.98 7.04 2.23
C PHE A 318 -9.06 7.78 1.27
N VAL A 319 -8.09 8.54 1.80
CA VAL A 319 -7.12 9.29 0.98
C VAL A 319 -5.70 9.09 1.52
N ASP A 320 -4.75 8.82 0.64
CA ASP A 320 -3.32 8.81 0.98
C ASP A 320 -2.79 10.25 1.03
N GLY A 321 -2.62 10.77 2.25
CA GLY A 321 -2.12 12.12 2.51
C GLY A 321 -0.68 12.18 3.00
N GLY A 322 0.15 11.16 2.71
CA GLY A 322 1.47 11.04 3.33
C GLY A 322 2.63 10.72 2.40
N SER A 323 3.80 11.27 2.75
CA SER A 323 5.08 10.89 2.16
C SER A 323 5.34 9.40 2.39
N PRO A 324 6.08 8.70 1.50
CA PRO A 324 6.45 7.32 1.73
C PRO A 324 7.05 7.10 3.12
N ALA A 325 6.84 5.91 3.69
CA ALA A 325 7.30 5.57 5.03
C ALA A 325 8.80 5.88 5.23
N PRO A 326 9.23 6.19 6.46
CA PRO A 326 10.62 6.50 6.74
C PRO A 326 11.54 5.32 6.41
N HIS A 327 12.85 5.61 6.27
CA HIS A 327 13.86 4.61 5.98
C HIS A 327 13.77 3.41 6.95
N GLY A 328 13.74 2.20 6.39
CA GLY A 328 13.60 0.96 7.13
C GLY A 328 12.16 0.45 7.26
N PHE A 329 11.16 1.29 6.93
CA PHE A 329 9.73 0.94 6.89
C PHE A 329 9.11 1.10 5.50
N ASP A 330 9.90 1.51 4.51
CA ASP A 330 9.50 1.82 3.13
C ASP A 330 9.45 0.61 2.19
N ALA A 331 9.75 -0.59 2.69
CA ALA A 331 9.74 -1.82 1.89
C ALA A 331 8.37 -2.14 1.28
N LEU A 332 7.28 -1.57 1.81
CA LEU A 332 5.91 -1.71 1.31
C LEU A 332 5.36 -0.43 0.68
N ALA A 333 6.19 0.59 0.43
CA ALA A 333 5.73 1.83 -0.18
C ALA A 333 5.28 1.60 -1.63
N HIS A 334 4.21 2.29 -2.02
CA HIS A 334 3.69 2.34 -3.38
C HIS A 334 3.62 3.81 -3.84
N ALA A 335 3.62 4.04 -5.14
CA ALA A 335 3.47 5.34 -5.79
C ALA A 335 2.01 5.83 -5.80
N GLY A 336 1.31 5.65 -4.69
CA GLY A 336 -0.11 5.99 -4.51
C GLY A 336 -0.36 7.22 -3.66
N ALA A 337 0.63 8.08 -3.41
CA ALA A 337 0.41 9.33 -2.68
C ALA A 337 -0.66 10.17 -3.39
N LEU A 338 -1.63 10.71 -2.64
CA LEU A 338 -2.83 11.43 -3.11
C LEU A 338 -3.91 10.52 -3.74
N SER A 339 -3.70 9.21 -3.83
CA SER A 339 -4.75 8.27 -4.25
C SER A 339 -5.89 8.22 -3.23
N PHE A 340 -7.06 7.77 -3.67
CA PHE A 340 -8.19 7.54 -2.79
C PHE A 340 -8.93 6.24 -3.09
N GLU A 341 -9.71 5.78 -2.12
CA GLU A 341 -10.71 4.73 -2.27
C GLU A 341 -12.06 5.25 -1.78
N LEU A 342 -13.13 4.96 -2.53
CA LEU A 342 -14.49 5.43 -2.27
C LEU A 342 -15.43 4.24 -2.16
N SER A 343 -16.24 4.21 -1.10
CA SER A 343 -17.33 3.25 -0.94
C SER A 343 -18.59 3.93 -0.44
N SER A 344 -19.75 3.42 -0.85
CA SER A 344 -21.05 3.78 -0.30
C SER A 344 -21.72 2.56 0.31
N GLY A 345 -22.10 2.65 1.58
CA GLY A 345 -22.57 1.53 2.37
C GLY A 345 -21.58 0.37 2.33
N ARG A 346 -21.99 -0.78 1.78
CA ARG A 346 -21.14 -1.97 1.60
C ARG A 346 -20.49 -2.08 0.22
N SER A 347 -20.83 -1.19 -0.70
CA SER A 347 -20.35 -1.22 -2.08
C SER A 347 -19.09 -0.37 -2.22
N GLN A 348 -17.95 -1.00 -2.52
CA GLN A 348 -16.76 -0.28 -2.96
C GLN A 348 -16.98 0.16 -4.41
N LEU A 349 -16.73 1.44 -4.69
CA LEU A 349 -16.89 2.05 -6.00
C LEU A 349 -15.53 2.20 -6.66
N ILE A 350 -14.69 3.06 -6.07
CA ILE A 350 -13.33 3.36 -6.52
C ILE A 350 -12.35 2.69 -5.56
N VAL A 351 -11.41 1.94 -6.09
CA VAL A 351 -10.41 1.18 -5.33
C VAL A 351 -9.00 1.49 -5.83
N ASN A 352 -7.98 1.05 -5.09
CA ASN A 352 -6.67 0.78 -5.67
C ASN A 352 -6.59 -0.68 -6.12
N CYS A 353 -5.61 -1.02 -6.97
CA CYS A 353 -5.44 -2.40 -7.44
C CYS A 353 -5.03 -3.37 -6.32
N GLY A 354 -4.46 -2.87 -5.21
CA GLY A 354 -3.92 -3.66 -4.10
C GLY A 354 -2.49 -4.12 -4.34
N ALA A 355 -2.03 -5.07 -3.53
CA ALA A 355 -0.64 -5.57 -3.58
C ALA A 355 -0.57 -7.08 -3.86
N SER A 356 0.60 -7.54 -4.33
CA SER A 356 0.88 -8.95 -4.61
C SER A 356 2.35 -9.25 -4.45
N THR A 357 2.69 -10.51 -4.15
CA THR A 357 4.06 -11.02 -4.18
C THR A 357 4.31 -11.94 -5.37
N LEU A 358 3.35 -12.05 -6.28
CA LEU A 358 3.51 -12.78 -7.54
C LEU A 358 4.52 -12.07 -8.44
N PRO A 359 5.42 -12.80 -9.12
CA PRO A 359 6.38 -12.21 -10.06
C PRO A 359 5.70 -11.33 -11.10
N GLY A 360 6.28 -10.15 -11.38
CA GLY A 360 5.74 -9.16 -12.31
C GLY A 360 4.61 -8.31 -11.75
N TRP A 361 3.76 -8.87 -10.87
CA TRP A 361 2.72 -8.11 -10.19
C TRP A 361 3.26 -7.24 -9.06
N SER A 362 4.26 -7.75 -8.32
CA SER A 362 4.78 -7.02 -7.16
C SER A 362 5.34 -5.66 -7.52
N GLU A 363 5.99 -5.51 -8.67
CA GLU A 363 6.52 -4.23 -9.14
C GLU A 363 5.41 -3.39 -9.79
N ALA A 364 4.63 -3.97 -10.69
CA ALA A 364 3.59 -3.24 -11.43
C ALA A 364 2.55 -2.58 -10.51
N LEU A 365 2.19 -3.25 -9.41
CA LEU A 365 1.21 -2.73 -8.45
C LEU A 365 1.74 -1.59 -7.57
N ARG A 366 3.05 -1.34 -7.58
CA ARG A 366 3.68 -0.23 -6.85
C ARG A 366 3.70 1.05 -7.67
N GLU A 367 3.41 0.99 -8.96
CA GLU A 367 3.43 2.15 -9.85
C GLU A 367 2.15 2.97 -9.75
N ALA A 368 2.25 4.26 -10.04
CA ALA A 368 1.11 5.19 -9.94
C ALA A 368 -0.09 4.75 -10.80
N ALA A 369 0.15 4.03 -11.90
CA ALA A 369 -0.88 3.50 -12.78
C ALA A 369 -1.76 2.40 -12.14
N ALA A 370 -1.39 1.86 -10.97
CA ALA A 370 -2.18 0.90 -10.20
C ALA A 370 -3.01 1.56 -9.07
N HIS A 371 -3.04 2.88 -9.04
CA HIS A 371 -3.69 3.69 -8.03
C HIS A 371 -4.62 4.73 -8.64
N SER A 372 -5.62 5.15 -7.87
CA SER A 372 -6.59 6.16 -8.31
C SER A 372 -6.02 7.59 -8.20
N VAL A 373 -4.99 7.89 -9.01
CA VAL A 373 -4.10 9.05 -8.90
C VAL A 373 -3.60 9.55 -10.26
N LEU A 374 -3.03 10.76 -10.30
CA LEU A 374 -2.30 11.31 -11.46
C LEU A 374 -0.98 10.60 -11.69
N SER A 375 -0.75 10.18 -12.93
CA SER A 375 0.50 9.55 -13.38
C SER A 375 1.04 10.19 -14.65
N LEU A 376 2.37 10.23 -14.78
CA LEU A 376 3.06 10.59 -16.01
C LEU A 376 3.51 9.30 -16.71
N PRO A 377 3.08 9.01 -17.97
CA PRO A 377 3.34 7.74 -18.64
C PRO A 377 4.82 7.31 -18.67
N SER A 378 5.74 8.28 -18.80
CA SER A 378 7.18 8.02 -18.95
C SER A 378 8.00 8.40 -17.71
N THR A 379 7.36 8.82 -16.62
CA THR A 379 8.06 9.35 -15.45
C THR A 379 7.51 8.71 -14.17
N PRO A 380 8.32 7.89 -13.46
CA PRO A 380 7.86 7.25 -12.24
C PRO A 380 7.74 8.25 -11.09
N ALA A 381 6.67 8.14 -10.30
CA ALA A 381 6.47 8.99 -9.12
C ALA A 381 7.38 8.58 -7.94
N LEU A 382 7.81 7.31 -7.90
CA LEU A 382 8.80 6.81 -6.93
C LEU A 382 9.96 6.13 -7.67
N ARG A 383 11.17 6.30 -7.17
CA ARG A 383 12.37 5.64 -7.70
C ARG A 383 12.96 4.68 -6.68
N TRP A 384 13.37 3.51 -7.18
CA TRP A 384 13.92 2.42 -6.39
C TRP A 384 15.38 2.20 -6.76
N GLY A 385 16.24 2.14 -5.74
CA GLY A 385 17.64 1.81 -5.89
C GLY A 385 17.83 0.32 -6.14
N ARG A 386 19.04 -0.07 -6.56
CA ARG A 386 19.41 -1.47 -6.81
C ARG A 386 19.33 -2.37 -5.58
N ASP A 387 19.32 -1.78 -4.39
CA ASP A 387 19.15 -2.49 -3.12
C ASP A 387 17.67 -2.68 -2.73
N GLY A 388 16.73 -2.30 -3.60
CA GLY A 388 15.28 -2.41 -3.39
C GLY A 388 14.71 -1.35 -2.46
N ARG A 389 15.47 -0.30 -2.12
CA ARG A 389 15.02 0.81 -1.27
C ARG A 389 14.64 2.03 -2.08
N LEU A 390 13.87 2.94 -1.50
CA LEU A 390 13.57 4.23 -2.15
C LEU A 390 14.81 5.12 -2.24
N GLU A 391 15.12 5.59 -3.44
CA GLU A 391 16.20 6.57 -3.68
C GLU A 391 15.84 7.95 -3.12
N SER A 392 14.58 8.33 -3.29
CA SER A 392 14.02 9.59 -2.80
C SER A 392 12.62 9.37 -2.24
N ARG A 393 12.23 10.19 -1.26
CA ARG A 393 10.90 10.19 -0.65
C ARG A 393 10.25 11.53 -0.96
N PRO A 394 9.34 11.60 -1.95
CA PRO A 394 8.59 12.80 -2.23
C PRO A 394 7.91 13.33 -0.98
N LYS A 395 7.91 14.64 -0.80
CA LYS A 395 7.15 15.32 0.23
C LYS A 395 5.69 15.32 -0.18
N VAL A 396 4.82 15.09 0.80
CA VAL A 396 3.37 15.22 0.65
C VAL A 396 2.86 16.16 1.72
N ALA A 397 2.03 17.12 1.31
CA ALA A 397 1.23 17.94 2.21
C ALA A 397 -0.25 17.56 2.05
N CYS A 398 -0.99 17.63 3.15
CA CYS A 398 -2.41 17.31 3.20
C CYS A 398 -3.05 18.18 4.27
N ASP A 399 -3.90 19.10 3.83
CA ASP A 399 -4.68 19.99 4.69
C ASP A 399 -6.16 19.57 4.62
N HIS A 400 -6.80 19.49 5.78
CA HIS A 400 -8.22 19.13 5.90
C HIS A 400 -8.97 20.28 6.57
N ALA A 401 -9.96 20.83 5.85
CA ALA A 401 -10.92 21.79 6.37
C ALA A 401 -12.34 21.19 6.37
N VAL A 402 -13.17 21.64 7.31
CA VAL A 402 -14.61 21.37 7.33
C VAL A 402 -15.33 22.69 7.12
N LEU A 403 -16.10 22.81 6.04
CA LEU A 403 -16.81 24.02 5.61
C LEU A 403 -18.31 23.71 5.63
N ASP A 404 -19.08 24.31 6.53
CA ASP A 404 -20.53 24.05 6.66
C ASP A 404 -20.91 22.56 6.70
N ALA A 405 -20.07 21.76 7.37
CA ALA A 405 -20.13 20.30 7.49
C ALA A 405 -19.71 19.48 6.26
N ASP A 406 -19.41 20.12 5.14
CA ASP A 406 -18.70 19.51 4.02
C ASP A 406 -17.20 19.39 4.31
N HIS A 407 -16.54 18.45 3.66
CA HIS A 407 -15.11 18.21 3.80
C HIS A 407 -14.35 18.74 2.59
N LEU A 408 -13.31 19.54 2.82
CA LEU A 408 -12.34 19.95 1.81
C LEU A 408 -10.96 19.41 2.18
N LEU A 409 -10.36 18.62 1.28
CA LEU A 409 -8.97 18.19 1.37
C LEU A 409 -8.15 18.85 0.28
N GLU A 410 -7.02 19.43 0.66
CA GLU A 410 -6.04 20.00 -0.26
C GLU A 410 -4.72 19.25 -0.09
N LEU A 411 -4.30 18.57 -1.15
CA LEU A 411 -3.12 17.73 -1.14
C LEU A 411 -2.12 18.17 -2.20
N SER A 412 -0.84 17.98 -1.90
CA SER A 412 0.22 18.20 -2.89
C SER A 412 1.39 17.25 -2.71
N SER A 413 2.10 16.96 -3.80
CA SER A 413 3.34 16.19 -3.79
C SER A 413 4.38 16.70 -4.78
N ASP A 414 5.64 16.68 -4.37
CA ASP A 414 6.79 16.99 -5.23
C ASP A 414 7.30 15.79 -6.06
N ALA A 415 6.49 14.72 -6.16
CA ALA A 415 6.87 13.46 -6.79
C ALA A 415 7.45 13.59 -8.20
N TYR A 416 7.02 14.58 -8.99
CA TYR A 416 7.49 14.80 -10.36
C TYR A 416 8.45 16.00 -10.53
N VAL A 417 8.77 16.72 -9.45
CA VAL A 417 9.68 17.89 -9.50
C VAL A 417 11.06 17.49 -10.01
N HIS A 418 11.53 16.30 -9.65
CA HIS A 418 12.81 15.77 -10.11
C HIS A 418 12.94 15.63 -11.64
N ALA A 419 11.80 15.56 -12.35
CA ALA A 419 11.73 15.42 -13.80
C ALA A 419 11.39 16.74 -14.50
N GLY A 420 11.29 17.85 -13.75
CA GLY A 420 10.90 19.16 -14.27
C GLY A 420 9.40 19.32 -14.55
N ALA A 421 8.57 18.31 -14.28
CA ALA A 421 7.14 18.36 -14.60
C ALA A 421 6.32 19.21 -13.62
N GLY A 422 6.83 19.44 -12.41
CA GLY A 422 6.21 20.31 -11.41
C GLY A 422 5.62 19.60 -10.19
N VAL A 423 4.87 20.36 -9.39
CA VAL A 423 4.19 19.88 -8.19
C VAL A 423 2.82 19.33 -8.56
N TYR A 424 2.53 18.09 -8.19
CA TYR A 424 1.20 17.51 -8.33
C TYR A 424 0.32 18.01 -7.19
N ARG A 425 -0.87 18.55 -7.50
CA ARG A 425 -1.87 18.99 -6.53
C ARG A 425 -3.19 18.27 -6.79
N ARG A 426 -3.87 17.88 -5.71
CA ARG A 426 -5.22 17.34 -5.72
C ARG A 426 -6.08 18.07 -4.69
N ARG A 427 -7.28 18.49 -5.08
CA ARG A 427 -8.30 18.99 -4.15
C ARG A 427 -9.48 18.04 -4.20
N LEU A 428 -10.03 17.68 -3.04
CA LEU A 428 -11.21 16.82 -2.92
C LEU A 428 -12.24 17.54 -2.07
N TYR A 429 -13.47 17.61 -2.55
CA TYR A 429 -14.61 18.16 -1.82
C TYR A 429 -15.68 17.09 -1.70
N LEU A 430 -16.05 16.73 -0.47
CA LEU A 430 -17.09 15.76 -0.16
C LEU A 430 -18.20 16.44 0.62
N THR A 431 -19.41 16.38 0.06
CA THR A 431 -20.62 16.92 0.68
C THR A 431 -20.99 16.19 1.97
N GLN A 432 -21.68 16.88 2.89
CA GLN A 432 -22.06 16.38 4.22
C GLN A 432 -22.92 15.11 4.15
N ASP A 433 -23.82 15.01 3.17
CA ASP A 433 -24.67 13.84 2.94
C ASP A 433 -23.92 12.68 2.27
N GLY A 434 -22.69 12.93 1.81
CA GLY A 434 -21.85 11.98 1.11
C GLY A 434 -22.31 11.66 -0.30
N GLY A 435 -23.29 12.39 -0.85
CA GLY A 435 -23.87 12.13 -2.16
C GLY A 435 -23.04 12.68 -3.31
N ASP A 436 -22.06 13.54 -3.05
CA ASP A 436 -21.27 14.19 -4.09
C ASP A 436 -19.81 14.36 -3.67
N LEU A 437 -18.91 13.71 -4.41
CA LEU A 437 -17.46 13.83 -4.31
C LEU A 437 -16.92 14.53 -5.56
N ARG A 438 -16.38 15.74 -5.39
CA ARG A 438 -15.72 16.51 -6.45
C ARG A 438 -14.22 16.48 -6.27
N GLY A 439 -13.49 16.50 -7.38
CA GLY A 439 -12.04 16.58 -7.36
C GLY A 439 -11.48 17.51 -8.43
N GLU A 440 -10.31 18.05 -8.14
CA GLU A 440 -9.47 18.80 -9.08
C GLU A 440 -8.05 18.26 -8.96
N ASP A 441 -7.50 17.78 -10.08
CA ASP A 441 -6.12 17.32 -10.20
C ASP A 441 -5.34 18.26 -11.12
N ARG A 442 -4.18 18.74 -10.67
CA ARG A 442 -3.37 19.71 -11.41
C ARG A 442 -1.88 19.40 -11.29
N LEU A 443 -1.14 19.68 -12.35
CA LEU A 443 0.31 19.63 -12.36
C LEU A 443 0.90 21.03 -12.55
N ASP A 444 1.57 21.52 -11.51
CA ASP A 444 2.08 22.89 -11.43
C ASP A 444 3.58 22.94 -11.69
N GLY A 445 3.95 23.06 -12.97
CA GLY A 445 5.32 23.20 -13.45
C GLY A 445 5.58 24.49 -14.24
N GLU A 446 6.85 24.83 -14.39
CA GLU A 446 7.29 25.84 -15.36
C GLU A 446 7.44 25.20 -16.74
N GLY A 447 7.24 25.96 -17.82
CA GLY A 447 7.33 25.44 -19.20
C GLY A 447 6.04 24.77 -19.71
N PRO A 448 6.12 23.99 -20.81
CA PRO A 448 4.96 23.33 -21.43
C PRO A 448 4.25 22.38 -20.46
N ALA A 449 2.92 22.29 -20.56
CA ALA A 449 2.15 21.33 -19.77
C ALA A 449 2.60 19.90 -20.10
N SER A 450 2.96 19.12 -19.07
CA SER A 450 3.27 17.70 -19.25
C SER A 450 1.98 16.90 -19.41
N GLU A 451 1.98 15.94 -20.32
CA GLU A 451 0.87 15.00 -20.47
C GLU A 451 0.77 14.10 -19.23
N PHE A 452 -0.40 14.10 -18.61
CA PHE A 452 -0.71 13.22 -17.49
C PHE A 452 -1.99 12.44 -17.73
N VAL A 453 -2.10 11.33 -17.01
CA VAL A 453 -3.26 10.44 -17.04
C VAL A 453 -3.76 10.24 -15.61
N LEU A 454 -5.05 10.51 -15.40
CA LEU A 454 -5.77 10.15 -14.18
C LEU A 454 -6.44 8.80 -14.40
N ARG A 455 -6.36 7.94 -13.40
CA ARG A 455 -7.07 6.65 -13.37
C ARG A 455 -7.97 6.61 -12.15
N PHE A 456 -9.15 6.01 -12.30
CA PHE A 456 -10.03 5.63 -11.20
C PHE A 456 -10.41 4.16 -11.39
N HIS A 457 -9.80 3.28 -10.61
CA HIS A 457 -10.04 1.85 -10.74
C HIS A 457 -11.37 1.46 -10.11
N LEU A 458 -12.20 0.74 -10.85
CA LEU A 458 -13.51 0.31 -10.38
C LEU A 458 -13.41 -1.02 -9.67
N HIS A 459 -14.12 -1.16 -8.55
CA HIS A 459 -14.27 -2.45 -7.90
C HIS A 459 -14.98 -3.44 -8.85
N PRO A 460 -14.61 -4.73 -8.92
CA PRO A 460 -15.22 -5.68 -9.86
C PRO A 460 -16.74 -5.89 -9.73
N GLY A 461 -17.32 -5.45 -8.62
CA GLY A 461 -18.78 -5.47 -8.40
C GLY A 461 -19.52 -4.28 -9.01
N VAL A 462 -18.82 -3.31 -9.61
CA VAL A 462 -19.41 -2.13 -10.25
C VAL A 462 -19.64 -2.43 -11.72
N ARG A 463 -20.87 -2.20 -12.20
CA ARG A 463 -21.20 -2.22 -13.62
C ARG A 463 -21.12 -0.80 -14.18
N VAL A 464 -20.75 -0.70 -15.46
CA VAL A 464 -20.57 0.59 -16.13
C VAL A 464 -21.54 0.69 -17.28
N GLU A 465 -22.25 1.81 -17.36
CA GLU A 465 -23.09 2.21 -18.49
C GLU A 465 -22.67 3.61 -18.95
N LEU A 466 -22.72 3.85 -20.26
CA LEU A 466 -22.34 5.14 -20.86
C LEU A 466 -23.61 5.84 -21.36
N GLU A 467 -23.84 7.07 -20.91
CA GLU A 467 -24.98 7.90 -21.32
C GLU A 467 -24.48 9.26 -21.80
N GLU A 468 -24.52 9.50 -23.11
CA GLU A 468 -24.03 10.73 -23.74
C GLU A 468 -22.60 11.11 -23.32
N THR A 469 -22.46 11.99 -22.31
CA THR A 469 -21.18 12.45 -21.74
C THR A 469 -20.89 11.89 -20.34
N ASP A 470 -21.84 11.15 -19.77
CA ASP A 470 -21.83 10.68 -18.41
C ASP A 470 -21.43 9.19 -18.36
N ILE A 471 -20.69 8.83 -17.32
CA ILE A 471 -20.35 7.43 -17.01
C ILE A 471 -21.14 7.03 -15.77
N LEU A 472 -22.09 6.12 -15.92
CA LEU A 472 -22.87 5.58 -14.81
C LEU A 472 -22.17 4.36 -14.22
N LEU A 473 -22.09 4.34 -12.89
CA LEU A 473 -21.51 3.30 -12.07
C LEU A 473 -22.64 2.68 -11.23
N LEU A 474 -23.08 1.48 -11.64
CA LEU A 474 -24.19 0.78 -11.01
C LEU A 474 -23.64 -0.22 -10.00
N THR A 475 -24.13 -0.14 -8.77
CA THR A 475 -23.91 -1.12 -7.70
C THR A 475 -25.17 -1.93 -7.46
N GLU A 476 -25.17 -2.82 -6.47
CA GLU A 476 -26.39 -3.57 -6.09
C GLU A 476 -27.51 -2.66 -5.56
N THR A 477 -27.17 -1.50 -5.00
CA THR A 477 -28.12 -0.66 -4.24
C THR A 477 -28.23 0.78 -4.74
N GLU A 478 -27.24 1.26 -5.49
CA GLU A 478 -27.13 2.67 -5.86
C GLU A 478 -26.49 2.83 -7.25
N THR A 479 -26.85 3.92 -7.94
CA THR A 479 -26.19 4.38 -9.15
C THR A 479 -25.43 5.68 -8.86
N TRP A 480 -24.18 5.72 -9.31
CA TRP A 480 -23.32 6.89 -9.21
C TRP A 480 -23.00 7.39 -10.61
N ARG A 481 -23.01 8.70 -10.82
CA ARG A 481 -22.62 9.33 -12.07
C ARG A 481 -21.22 9.92 -11.94
N PHE A 482 -20.38 9.65 -12.93
CA PHE A 482 -19.09 10.31 -13.11
C PHE A 482 -19.11 11.31 -14.28
N ARG A 483 -18.52 12.49 -14.06
CA ARG A 483 -18.29 13.52 -15.09
C ARG A 483 -16.91 14.17 -14.92
N SER A 484 -16.34 14.68 -16.01
CA SER A 484 -15.09 15.46 -16.00
C SER A 484 -15.07 16.55 -17.07
N ASP A 485 -14.24 17.58 -16.90
CA ASP A 485 -13.92 18.54 -17.96
C ASP A 485 -12.73 18.12 -18.86
N GLY A 486 -12.12 16.96 -18.56
CA GLY A 486 -11.17 16.27 -19.43
C GLY A 486 -11.84 15.20 -20.31
N TYR A 487 -11.05 14.61 -21.22
CA TYR A 487 -11.47 13.48 -22.04
C TYR A 487 -11.48 12.19 -21.22
N SER A 488 -12.66 11.60 -21.05
CA SER A 488 -12.88 10.38 -20.28
C SER A 488 -13.12 9.16 -21.16
N SER A 489 -12.58 8.02 -20.73
CA SER A 489 -12.74 6.73 -21.41
C SER A 489 -12.76 5.58 -20.40
N ILE A 490 -13.32 4.44 -20.79
CA ILE A 490 -13.28 3.21 -20.00
C ILE A 490 -12.19 2.30 -20.56
N GLU A 491 -11.25 1.91 -19.72
CA GLU A 491 -10.16 0.98 -20.07
C GLU A 491 -10.21 -0.27 -19.17
N GLU A 492 -9.56 -1.36 -19.63
CA GLU A 492 -9.39 -2.55 -18.81
C GLU A 492 -8.52 -2.27 -17.58
N SER A 493 -8.81 -2.95 -16.48
CA SER A 493 -8.04 -2.87 -15.25
C SER A 493 -8.03 -4.19 -14.49
N VAL A 494 -7.37 -4.19 -13.34
CA VAL A 494 -7.11 -5.38 -12.53
C VAL A 494 -7.34 -5.08 -11.06
N TYR A 495 -7.90 -6.05 -10.34
CA TYR A 495 -8.17 -5.94 -8.92
C TYR A 495 -7.58 -7.14 -8.18
N LEU A 496 -6.68 -6.86 -7.25
CA LEU A 496 -6.03 -7.85 -6.39
C LEU A 496 -6.41 -7.67 -4.92
N GLY A 497 -7.53 -6.98 -4.64
CA GLY A 497 -8.21 -6.98 -3.33
C GLY A 497 -9.14 -8.20 -3.10
N GLY A 498 -9.19 -9.13 -4.05
CA GLY A 498 -9.96 -10.37 -3.98
C GLY A 498 -9.13 -11.60 -3.55
N ARG A 499 -9.76 -12.78 -3.46
CA ARG A 499 -9.03 -14.04 -3.19
C ARG A 499 -8.04 -14.39 -4.31
N THR A 500 -8.38 -14.02 -5.53
CA THR A 500 -7.58 -14.18 -6.74
C THR A 500 -7.61 -12.86 -7.50
N PRO A 501 -6.58 -12.59 -8.33
CA PRO A 501 -6.63 -11.47 -9.26
C PRO A 501 -7.90 -11.53 -10.12
N ALA A 502 -8.58 -10.40 -10.28
CA ALA A 502 -9.79 -10.27 -11.09
C ALA A 502 -9.57 -9.19 -12.16
N LYS A 503 -10.12 -9.41 -13.35
CA LYS A 503 -10.27 -8.34 -14.34
C LYS A 503 -11.38 -7.39 -13.88
N THR A 504 -11.21 -6.10 -14.15
CA THR A 504 -12.19 -5.05 -13.87
C THR A 504 -12.03 -3.93 -14.89
N LEU A 505 -12.70 -2.81 -14.68
CA LEU A 505 -12.62 -1.61 -15.51
C LEU A 505 -12.01 -0.45 -14.72
N GLN A 506 -11.57 0.57 -15.43
CA GLN A 506 -11.16 1.85 -14.85
C GLN A 506 -11.67 3.00 -15.72
N ILE A 507 -11.95 4.12 -15.08
CA ILE A 507 -12.15 5.39 -15.78
C ILE A 507 -10.78 6.03 -15.98
N VAL A 508 -10.44 6.37 -17.22
CA VAL A 508 -9.21 7.06 -17.57
C VAL A 508 -9.55 8.45 -18.08
N VAL A 509 -8.97 9.46 -17.43
CA VAL A 509 -9.19 10.87 -17.77
C VAL A 509 -7.89 11.52 -18.22
N ARG A 510 -7.93 12.16 -19.37
CA ARG A 510 -6.83 12.94 -19.94
C ARG A 510 -7.23 14.41 -20.01
N PRO A 511 -6.31 15.36 -19.75
CA PRO A 511 -6.62 16.77 -19.83
C PRO A 511 -7.10 17.17 -21.24
N ALA A 512 -8.04 18.11 -21.29
CA ALA A 512 -8.49 18.68 -22.56
C ALA A 512 -7.36 19.48 -23.24
N MET A 513 -7.46 19.60 -24.56
CA MET A 513 -6.62 20.53 -25.33
C MET A 513 -7.30 21.90 -25.29
N ILE A 514 -6.59 22.93 -24.85
CA ILE A 514 -7.07 24.31 -24.79
C ILE A 514 -6.39 25.09 -25.93
N GLU A 515 -7.17 25.82 -26.71
CA GLU A 515 -6.59 26.80 -27.64
C GLU A 515 -5.86 27.88 -26.83
N ALA A 516 -4.56 28.04 -27.08
CA ALA A 516 -3.76 29.04 -26.40
C ALA A 516 -4.38 30.43 -26.67
N ALA A 517 -4.66 31.19 -25.60
CA ALA A 517 -5.23 32.52 -25.73
C ALA A 517 -4.36 33.38 -26.66
N PRO A 518 -4.95 34.14 -27.60
CA PRO A 518 -4.18 35.04 -28.45
C PRO A 518 -3.39 36.01 -27.57
N ASN A 519 -2.14 36.28 -27.95
CA ASN A 519 -1.32 37.29 -27.30
C ASN A 519 -2.09 38.61 -27.37
N ILE A 520 -2.72 39.02 -26.26
CA ILE A 520 -3.06 40.43 -26.08
C ILE A 520 -1.72 41.07 -25.74
N GLU A 521 -1.03 41.60 -26.75
CA GLU A 521 0.08 42.51 -26.50
C GLU A 521 -0.46 43.61 -25.60
N THR A 522 0.00 43.62 -24.36
CA THR A 522 -0.27 44.73 -23.44
C THR A 522 0.36 45.94 -24.10
N PRO A 523 -0.39 47.00 -24.48
CA PRO A 523 0.23 48.16 -25.06
C PRO A 523 1.22 48.71 -24.05
N VAL A 524 2.46 48.91 -24.50
CA VAL A 524 3.53 49.51 -23.70
C VAL A 524 2.98 50.79 -23.09
N ALA A 525 2.92 50.83 -21.76
CA ALA A 525 2.53 52.03 -21.04
C ALA A 525 3.46 53.17 -21.44
N ALA A 526 2.89 54.21 -22.04
CA ALA A 526 3.59 55.47 -22.23
C ALA A 526 4.02 55.99 -20.85
N GLU A 527 5.27 56.47 -20.77
CA GLU A 527 5.86 56.99 -19.54
C GLU A 527 5.01 58.11 -18.90
N PRO A 528 5.00 58.21 -17.56
CA PRO A 528 4.15 59.16 -16.86
C PRO A 528 4.67 60.59 -17.00
N HIS A 529 3.83 61.47 -17.55
CA HIS A 529 3.98 62.91 -17.33
C HIS A 529 3.51 63.25 -15.90
N GLU A 530 4.41 63.81 -15.10
CA GLU A 530 4.09 64.49 -13.84
C GLU A 530 3.22 65.73 -14.11
N GLU A 531 2.09 65.88 -13.40
CA GLU A 531 1.67 67.16 -12.79
C GLU A 531 0.37 67.01 -11.95
N GLY A 532 0.43 67.48 -10.70
CA GLY A 532 -0.66 68.22 -10.05
C GLY A 532 -1.80 67.48 -9.35
N ALA A 533 -1.74 67.40 -8.02
CA ALA A 533 -2.93 67.39 -7.13
C ALA A 533 -3.55 68.82 -7.06
N PRO A 534 -4.77 69.09 -6.52
CA PRO A 534 -5.61 68.32 -5.55
C PRO A 534 -7.16 68.47 -5.83
N PRO A 535 -8.11 68.47 -4.86
CA PRO A 535 -8.45 67.55 -3.75
C PRO A 535 -9.92 67.00 -3.77
N VAL A 536 -10.16 65.92 -3.00
CA VAL A 536 -11.30 65.55 -2.11
C VAL A 536 -12.77 65.69 -2.60
N GLU A 537 -13.54 64.59 -2.56
CA GLU A 537 -14.88 64.53 -1.91
C GLU A 537 -15.39 63.09 -1.64
N HIS A 538 -16.02 62.93 -0.48
CA HIS A 538 -16.69 61.72 0.03
C HIS A 538 -18.22 61.85 -0.14
N ALA A 539 -18.92 60.74 -0.44
CA ALA A 539 -20.26 60.36 0.04
C ALA A 539 -20.60 58.97 -0.56
N GLU A 540 -20.86 57.90 0.21
CA GLU A 540 -22.15 57.53 0.85
C GLU A 540 -23.34 57.62 -0.14
N THR A 541 -24.27 56.68 -0.35
CA THR A 541 -24.69 55.40 0.26
C THR A 541 -25.83 54.83 -0.64
N THR A 542 -26.30 53.61 -0.32
CA THR A 542 -27.69 53.07 -0.45
C THR A 542 -27.94 51.90 -1.42
N ASP A 543 -28.16 50.74 -0.79
CA ASP A 543 -29.33 49.86 -0.85
C ASP A 543 -29.97 49.42 -2.18
N ASN A 544 -29.84 48.10 -2.39
CA ASN A 544 -30.79 47.06 -2.83
C ASN A 544 -32.30 47.32 -2.56
N PRO A 545 -33.29 46.50 -3.01
CA PRO A 545 -33.22 45.27 -3.83
C PRO A 545 -34.40 45.05 -4.85
N ASP A 546 -34.27 43.92 -5.56
CA ASP A 546 -35.27 42.85 -5.81
C ASP A 546 -36.28 42.81 -6.98
N THR A 547 -36.35 41.56 -7.49
CA THR A 547 -37.45 40.82 -8.15
C THR A 547 -38.00 41.28 -9.50
N THR A 548 -38.03 40.38 -10.51
CA THR A 548 -39.20 39.52 -10.74
C THR A 548 -39.00 38.53 -11.90
N ASP A 549 -39.71 37.41 -11.74
CA ASP A 549 -39.86 36.21 -12.54
C ASP A 549 -40.29 36.40 -14.01
N HIS A 550 -40.03 35.39 -14.84
CA HIS A 550 -41.05 34.77 -15.72
C HIS A 550 -40.59 33.42 -16.31
N GLU A 551 -41.35 32.38 -15.96
CA GLU A 551 -41.49 31.04 -16.59
C GLU A 551 -42.36 31.10 -17.90
N PRO A 552 -42.71 29.97 -18.59
CA PRO A 552 -41.97 28.78 -19.04
C PRO A 552 -42.41 28.36 -20.49
N TYR A 553 -42.14 27.10 -20.92
CA TYR A 553 -42.71 26.26 -22.02
C TYR A 553 -41.56 25.57 -22.78
N GLY A 554 -41.49 24.27 -23.07
CA GLY A 554 -42.32 23.09 -22.83
C GLY A 554 -41.75 21.91 -23.65
N GLU A 555 -41.69 20.72 -23.03
CA GLU A 555 -41.83 19.34 -23.55
C GLU A 555 -41.42 18.95 -24.98
N TYR A 556 -40.62 17.87 -25.14
CA TYR A 556 -40.87 16.77 -26.11
C TYR A 556 -40.13 15.46 -25.71
N THR A 557 -40.94 14.51 -25.28
CA THR A 557 -40.99 13.04 -25.52
C THR A 557 -39.77 12.19 -25.94
N GLU A 558 -39.68 11.07 -25.22
CA GLU A 558 -39.03 9.76 -25.48
C GLU A 558 -39.30 9.16 -26.88
N ALA A 559 -38.37 8.32 -27.38
CA ALA A 559 -38.58 6.86 -27.51
C ALA A 559 -37.43 6.17 -28.26
N SER A 560 -37.22 4.93 -27.85
CA SER A 560 -36.12 3.99 -28.07
C SER A 560 -36.15 3.17 -29.36
N VAL A 561 -35.06 2.42 -29.56
CA VAL A 561 -34.96 0.98 -29.93
C VAL A 561 -34.02 0.74 -31.11
N ALA A 562 -32.92 0.02 -30.85
CA ALA A 562 -32.31 -0.89 -31.81
C ALA A 562 -31.66 -2.08 -31.09
N ASP A 563 -32.14 -3.28 -31.44
CA ASP A 563 -31.72 -4.59 -30.97
C ASP A 563 -30.36 -5.04 -31.56
N ASN A 564 -29.64 -5.81 -30.73
CA ASN A 564 -28.83 -7.01 -31.00
C ASN A 564 -28.03 -7.13 -32.31
N TYR A 565 -26.71 -7.30 -32.18
CA TYR A 565 -25.94 -8.26 -32.98
C TYR A 565 -24.88 -8.98 -32.15
N ASP A 566 -24.93 -10.30 -32.25
CA ASP A 566 -24.02 -11.28 -31.64
C ASP A 566 -22.60 -11.24 -32.21
N ALA A 567 -21.68 -11.65 -31.35
CA ALA A 567 -20.27 -11.87 -31.59
C ALA A 567 -19.99 -13.10 -32.47
N GLU A 568 -18.86 -13.07 -33.22
CA GLU A 568 -17.96 -14.22 -33.35
C GLU A 568 -16.63 -13.84 -34.06
N GLY A 569 -15.51 -14.29 -33.47
CA GLY A 569 -14.37 -14.86 -34.21
C GLY A 569 -13.16 -13.97 -34.56
N TRP A 570 -12.11 -14.02 -33.73
CA TRP A 570 -10.73 -13.68 -34.13
C TRP A 570 -9.80 -14.89 -33.93
N PRO A 571 -8.97 -15.28 -34.91
CA PRO A 571 -7.89 -16.25 -34.72
C PRO A 571 -6.53 -15.59 -34.38
N GLN A 572 -5.65 -16.44 -33.86
CA GLN A 572 -4.33 -16.17 -33.24
C GLN A 572 -3.16 -15.91 -34.21
N GLU A 573 -2.02 -15.54 -33.61
CA GLU A 573 -0.61 -15.66 -34.08
C GLU A 573 -0.15 -14.57 -35.08
N THR A 574 1.06 -13.97 -35.04
CA THR A 574 2.42 -14.34 -34.59
C THR A 574 3.24 -13.08 -34.24
N VAL A 575 4.24 -13.21 -33.36
CA VAL A 575 5.25 -12.17 -33.03
C VAL A 575 6.55 -12.51 -33.77
N GLU A 576 7.12 -11.55 -34.50
CA GLU A 576 8.46 -11.67 -35.10
C GLU A 576 9.30 -10.42 -34.79
N ALA A 577 10.57 -10.68 -34.46
CA ALA A 577 11.54 -9.75 -33.91
C ALA A 577 12.26 -8.93 -35.00
N LEU A 578 12.71 -7.72 -34.65
CA LEU A 578 13.68 -6.97 -35.46
C LEU A 578 14.78 -6.36 -34.57
N GLU A 579 16.01 -6.63 -35.02
CA GLU A 579 17.31 -6.33 -34.43
C GLU A 579 17.73 -4.87 -34.62
N THR A 580 18.53 -4.35 -33.69
CA THR A 580 19.27 -3.07 -33.76
C THR A 580 20.75 -3.31 -34.03
N PRO A 581 21.43 -2.48 -34.85
CA PRO A 581 22.89 -2.45 -34.93
C PRO A 581 23.50 -1.26 -34.12
N PRO A 582 24.80 -1.34 -33.74
CA PRO A 582 25.48 -0.31 -32.95
C PRO A 582 26.40 0.60 -33.79
N ALA A 583 26.76 1.77 -33.27
CA ALA A 583 27.90 2.56 -33.78
C ALA A 583 28.67 3.25 -32.66
N GLU A 584 29.99 3.23 -32.80
CA GLU A 584 31.03 3.60 -31.86
C GLU A 584 31.45 5.09 -31.93
N LEU A 585 32.03 5.50 -30.79
CA LEU A 585 32.96 6.59 -30.46
C LEU A 585 33.81 7.21 -31.60
N HIS A 586 33.97 8.55 -31.57
CA HIS A 586 35.29 9.20 -31.38
C HIS A 586 35.20 10.73 -31.15
N ASP A 587 36.11 11.20 -30.31
CA ASP A 587 36.31 12.55 -29.71
C ASP A 587 37.36 13.38 -30.52
N PRO A 588 37.93 14.53 -30.05
CA PRO A 588 37.68 15.89 -30.53
C PRO A 588 38.97 16.66 -30.96
N ASN A 589 38.85 17.93 -31.37
CA ASN A 589 39.87 19.01 -31.29
C ASN A 589 39.38 20.25 -32.07
N VAL A 590 39.74 21.52 -31.84
CA VAL A 590 40.38 22.32 -30.77
C VAL A 590 40.42 23.78 -31.29
N ALA A 591 40.47 24.75 -30.35
CA ALA A 591 40.96 26.15 -30.46
C ALA A 591 40.13 27.15 -31.31
N SER A 592 39.56 28.24 -30.76
CA SER A 592 40.09 29.38 -29.96
C SER A 592 40.91 30.40 -30.76
N GLY A 593 40.49 31.68 -30.75
CA GLY A 593 41.30 32.81 -31.19
C GLY A 593 40.49 34.10 -31.38
N GLU A 594 40.51 34.96 -30.36
CA GLU A 594 39.97 36.32 -30.27
C GLU A 594 40.73 37.35 -31.14
N TRP A 595 40.12 38.53 -31.39
CA TRP A 595 40.52 39.89 -30.91
C TRP A 595 40.09 41.04 -31.86
N ALA A 596 39.61 42.13 -31.22
CA ALA A 596 39.70 43.56 -31.60
C ALA A 596 38.94 44.07 -32.85
N GLU A 597 38.59 45.34 -33.02
CA GLU A 597 38.14 46.48 -32.18
C GLU A 597 37.65 47.52 -33.21
N ASP A 598 36.59 48.26 -32.87
CA ASP A 598 36.29 49.67 -33.21
C ASP A 598 36.44 50.20 -34.67
N GLN A 599 35.33 50.71 -35.23
CA GLN A 599 35.21 52.09 -35.79
C GLN A 599 33.87 52.29 -36.52
N SER A 600 33.09 53.28 -36.06
CA SER A 600 32.09 54.04 -36.84
C SER A 600 32.81 55.23 -37.53
N PRO A 601 32.32 55.88 -38.62
CA PRO A 601 30.98 56.49 -38.67
C PRO A 601 30.32 56.68 -40.07
N ASP A 602 29.11 57.25 -40.00
CA ASP A 602 28.37 58.06 -40.99
C ASP A 602 27.71 57.39 -42.21
N GLY A 603 26.39 57.61 -42.32
CA GLY A 603 25.63 57.34 -43.55
C GLY A 603 24.12 57.40 -43.33
N VAL A 604 23.56 58.61 -43.35
CA VAL A 604 22.12 58.88 -43.35
C VAL A 604 21.50 58.36 -44.66
N ASP A 605 20.51 57.48 -44.57
CA ASP A 605 19.55 57.28 -45.66
C ASP A 605 18.12 57.18 -45.11
N LYS A 606 17.26 58.09 -45.56
CA LYS A 606 15.85 58.15 -45.20
C LYS A 606 15.09 57.13 -46.05
N LEU A 607 14.72 55.98 -45.48
CA LEU A 607 13.70 55.11 -46.06
C LEU A 607 12.30 55.54 -45.60
N THR A 608 11.42 55.68 -46.58
CA THR A 608 9.98 55.90 -46.45
C THR A 608 9.33 54.61 -45.94
N THR A 609 8.79 54.62 -44.72
CA THR A 609 8.03 53.49 -44.18
C THR A 609 6.58 53.57 -44.66
N THR A 610 6.13 52.51 -45.30
CA THR A 610 4.71 52.21 -45.55
C THR A 610 4.21 51.45 -44.31
N PRO A 611 2.96 51.60 -43.83
CA PRO A 611 2.51 50.85 -42.65
C PRO A 611 2.48 49.37 -43.01
N GLU A 612 3.35 48.60 -42.37
CA GLU A 612 3.37 47.14 -42.46
C GLU A 612 2.11 46.63 -41.75
N GLU A 613 1.30 45.85 -42.47
CA GLU A 613 0.14 45.15 -41.91
C GLU A 613 0.64 44.23 -40.79
N PRO A 614 0.03 44.25 -39.59
CA PRO A 614 0.51 43.41 -38.49
C PRO A 614 0.51 41.95 -38.93
N PRO A 615 1.54 41.16 -38.60
CA PRO A 615 1.56 39.75 -38.94
C PRO A 615 0.29 39.09 -38.40
N PRO A 616 -0.31 38.14 -39.15
CA PRO A 616 -1.45 37.39 -38.63
C PRO A 616 -1.08 36.82 -37.26
N PRO A 617 -1.99 36.84 -36.27
CA PRO A 617 -1.68 36.33 -34.94
C PRO A 617 -1.12 34.92 -35.09
N GLU A 618 0.12 34.70 -34.64
CA GLU A 618 0.68 33.36 -34.56
C GLU A 618 -0.26 32.54 -33.68
N THR A 619 -1.06 31.67 -34.30
CA THR A 619 -1.89 30.71 -33.59
C THR A 619 -0.94 29.76 -32.90
N ARG A 620 -0.69 29.99 -31.60
CA ARG A 620 0.03 29.03 -30.78
C ARG A 620 -0.69 27.68 -30.88
N PRO A 621 0.04 26.57 -31.05
CA PRO A 621 -0.58 25.25 -31.05
C PRO A 621 -1.37 25.05 -29.76
N ALA A 622 -2.50 24.34 -29.85
CA ALA A 622 -3.33 24.04 -28.68
C ALA A 622 -2.45 23.43 -27.57
N GLU A 623 -2.53 24.01 -26.38
CA GLU A 623 -1.78 23.58 -25.20
C GLU A 623 -2.67 22.71 -24.32
N GLN A 624 -2.08 21.69 -23.70
CA GLN A 624 -2.84 20.82 -22.82
C GLN A 624 -3.22 21.54 -21.52
N ALA A 625 -4.46 21.35 -21.05
CA ALA A 625 -4.91 21.86 -19.77
C ALA A 625 -4.00 21.36 -18.65
N ARG A 626 -3.57 22.26 -17.76
CA ARG A 626 -2.70 21.91 -16.62
C ARG A 626 -3.41 21.14 -15.51
N GLY A 627 -4.75 21.10 -15.55
CA GLY A 627 -5.56 20.40 -14.57
C GLY A 627 -6.88 19.89 -15.16
N VAL A 628 -7.52 19.00 -14.39
CA VAL A 628 -8.79 18.34 -14.70
C VAL A 628 -9.67 18.39 -13.47
N ARG A 629 -10.93 18.78 -13.64
CA ARG A 629 -11.99 18.68 -12.63
C ARG A 629 -12.88 17.50 -12.95
N TRP A 630 -13.32 16.81 -11.91
CA TRP A 630 -14.19 15.65 -12.01
C TRP A 630 -15.15 15.56 -10.83
N ALA A 631 -16.23 14.81 -10.98
CA ALA A 631 -17.21 14.58 -9.93
C ALA A 631 -17.80 13.18 -10.00
N PHE A 632 -17.97 12.54 -8.83
CA PHE A 632 -18.84 11.39 -8.62
C PHE A 632 -20.04 11.84 -7.80
N SER A 633 -21.23 11.82 -8.39
CA SER A 633 -22.48 12.20 -7.73
C SER A 633 -23.43 11.02 -7.72
N ARG A 634 -23.96 10.67 -6.55
CA ARG A 634 -25.02 9.68 -6.42
C ARG A 634 -26.27 10.19 -7.14
N LEU A 635 -26.85 9.35 -7.98
CA LEU A 635 -28.17 9.57 -8.53
C LEU A 635 -29.13 8.92 -7.53
N ASP A 636 -29.73 9.74 -6.67
CA ASP A 636 -30.76 9.25 -5.77
C ASP A 636 -31.87 8.61 -6.64
N GLY A 637 -32.20 7.35 -6.34
CA GLY A 637 -33.17 6.55 -7.10
C GLY A 637 -34.61 6.97 -6.90
#